data_AF-A0A6P1GGR8-F1
#
_entry.id   AF-A0A6P1GGR8-F1
#
_cell.length_a   1.000
_cell.length_b   1.000
_cell.length_c   1.000
_cell.angle_alpha   90.00
_cell.angle_beta   90.00
_cell.angle_gamma   90.00
#
_symmetry.space_group_name_H-M   'P 1'
#
loop_
_entity.id
_entity.type
_entity.pdbx_description
1 polymer ?
#
loop_
_entity_poly.entity_id
_entity_poly.type
_entity_poly.pdbx_seq_one_letter_code
_entity_poly.pdbx_strand_id
1 'polypeptide(L)'
;MSANTILRDEAIRHALHSEKYSKGLATKIVRLLNSADADLVETIAKRMALIDERGFDLGPSTTKRLNGLLVEIRSINDTVYSKVGKGLKADLADLAEYEAEWASTGLSSATGISDLNLPTAQYLRQLVERSPIDGHLLSSWTDAMSAARQRRVEQAIRLGLVGGETTDQIVRRIRGSKDAQFTDGILQKSRHSAQTMVLTASATVASNARGEVYKANSHIIKQVQWLSTLDSRTSPVCQSRDGQSWPVDSDHPKTPAHPRCRSVLIPVTKSFKEMGIDRDEVTAEKRASMDGQVAGKSNFEEWIGRQGQARQEQVFGAERARMFREGRVSFRDLFRTNGEYKSLAELRAMDGMGENDVPTPPAAPARFRRPTPIATRDIQVEKRAIVQKRMSEALADNAGDFRYDPRPEFRGVKTDDFGKAKFSAAFSDEAVSMIAAMTPELDALADAFRIPRLRAFKTSTASSIASMGDGLMNINPTFFNAYAAEIGGRSSAALAEAAAKNIAEMGDRIAELGRKLNVLKEEYRTLPKDGSDPRVFAVIDEQKVLIKEYNALSKKHYKARQDQRKTAKRSVSTWKPGDNPQARPFNSVDYYEDIADQARAVLYHEFAHHVHQMRSKAGPRRTHGDPPLERRLVVMKRSADMSRQLSKYAMENAYEWFAENFSAYMMGRTDLVDPAIIALIEELLDA
;
A
#
# COMPACT_ATOMS: atom_id res chain seq x y z
N MET A 1 26.74 2.94 -40.84
CA MET A 1 26.11 3.35 -39.57
C MET A 1 27.14 4.12 -38.77
N SER A 2 26.74 5.14 -38.02
CA SER A 2 27.71 5.97 -37.27
C SER A 2 28.17 5.24 -36.04
N ALA A 3 29.35 5.61 -35.53
CA ALA A 3 29.82 5.11 -34.23
C ALA A 3 28.73 5.28 -33.15
N ASN A 4 28.09 6.46 -33.10
CA ASN A 4 26.98 6.76 -32.18
C ASN A 4 25.75 5.86 -32.40
N THR A 5 25.40 5.51 -33.64
CA THR A 5 24.28 4.60 -33.93
C THR A 5 24.60 3.17 -33.46
N ILE A 6 25.82 2.70 -33.74
CA ILE A 6 26.29 1.38 -33.31
C ILE A 6 26.28 1.29 -31.79
N LEU A 7 26.81 2.30 -31.10
CA LEU A 7 26.85 2.36 -29.63
C LEU A 7 25.45 2.39 -29.01
N ARG A 8 24.51 3.12 -29.61
CA ARG A 8 23.11 3.13 -29.16
C ARG A 8 22.46 1.76 -29.31
N ASP A 9 22.56 1.15 -30.49
CA ASP A 9 21.92 -0.14 -30.77
C ASP A 9 22.51 -1.26 -29.91
N GLU A 10 23.83 -1.23 -29.69
CA GLU A 10 24.52 -2.13 -28.78
C GLU A 10 24.05 -1.92 -27.34
N ALA A 11 23.93 -0.67 -26.89
CA ALA A 11 23.43 -0.36 -25.56
C ALA A 11 21.98 -0.80 -25.34
N ILE A 12 21.11 -0.73 -26.35
CA ILE A 12 19.73 -1.23 -26.28
C ILE A 12 19.73 -2.75 -26.10
N ARG A 13 20.52 -3.46 -26.92
CA ARG A 13 20.63 -4.92 -26.83
C ARG A 13 21.19 -5.34 -25.47
N HIS A 14 22.27 -4.69 -25.04
CA HIS A 14 22.92 -4.95 -23.77
C HIS A 14 22.02 -4.65 -22.58
N ALA A 15 21.22 -3.58 -22.61
CA ALA A 15 20.26 -3.26 -21.56
C ALA A 15 19.26 -4.40 -21.30
N LEU A 16 18.84 -5.12 -22.35
CA LEU A 16 17.97 -6.31 -22.20
C LEU A 16 18.70 -7.48 -21.53
N HIS A 17 19.98 -7.69 -21.85
CA HIS A 17 20.80 -8.72 -21.22
C HIS A 17 21.12 -8.39 -19.75
N SER A 18 21.48 -7.13 -19.47
CA SER A 18 21.73 -6.62 -18.12
C SER A 18 20.47 -6.69 -17.25
N GLU A 19 19.28 -6.43 -17.81
CA GLU A 19 18.00 -6.63 -17.09
C GLU A 19 17.76 -8.11 -16.73
N LYS A 20 18.04 -9.04 -17.66
CA LYS A 20 17.91 -10.49 -17.41
C LYS A 20 18.88 -10.94 -16.32
N TYR A 21 20.15 -10.52 -16.40
CA TYR A 21 21.16 -10.80 -15.38
C TYR A 21 20.73 -10.30 -14.00
N SER A 22 20.32 -9.03 -13.92
CA SER A 22 19.89 -8.39 -12.67
C SER A 22 18.66 -9.08 -12.06
N LYS A 23 17.72 -9.56 -12.89
CA LYS A 23 16.58 -10.40 -12.44
C LYS A 23 17.04 -11.76 -11.91
N GLY A 24 18.03 -12.38 -12.56
CA GLY A 24 18.65 -13.62 -12.09
C GLY A 24 19.30 -13.45 -10.72
N LEU A 25 20.07 -12.38 -10.53
CA LEU A 25 20.69 -12.01 -9.27
C LEU A 25 19.64 -11.75 -8.17
N ALA A 26 18.59 -11.00 -8.49
CA ALA A 26 17.50 -10.76 -7.55
C ALA A 26 16.79 -12.07 -7.14
N THR A 27 16.63 -13.01 -8.08
CA THR A 27 16.07 -14.35 -7.80
C THR A 27 17.01 -15.20 -6.95
N LYS A 28 18.33 -15.11 -7.14
CA LYS A 28 19.36 -15.74 -6.28
C LYS A 28 19.25 -15.24 -4.84
N ILE A 29 19.15 -13.92 -4.64
CA ILE A 29 18.99 -13.32 -3.31
C ILE A 29 17.67 -13.72 -2.65
N VAL A 30 16.56 -13.71 -3.39
CA VAL A 30 15.26 -14.17 -2.85
C VAL A 30 15.31 -15.64 -2.44
N ARG A 31 15.99 -16.51 -3.21
CA ARG A 31 16.20 -17.92 -2.83
C ARG A 31 17.00 -18.06 -1.53
N LEU A 32 18.04 -17.26 -1.34
CA LEU A 32 18.84 -17.24 -0.10
C LEU A 32 18.01 -16.75 1.10
N LEU A 33 17.15 -15.75 0.91
CA LEU A 33 16.21 -15.34 1.95
C LEU A 33 15.22 -16.47 2.27
N ASN A 34 14.66 -17.12 1.25
CA ASN A 34 13.72 -18.23 1.43
C ASN A 34 14.32 -19.42 2.18
N SER A 35 15.61 -19.73 1.99
CA SER A 35 16.25 -20.79 2.75
C SER A 35 16.31 -20.47 4.25
N ALA A 36 16.59 -19.21 4.60
CA ALA A 36 16.56 -18.77 6.00
C ALA A 36 15.15 -18.59 6.56
N ASP A 37 14.15 -18.34 5.70
CA ASP A 37 12.74 -18.24 6.11
C ASP A 37 12.23 -19.57 6.69
N ALA A 38 12.70 -20.71 6.17
CA ALA A 38 12.34 -22.03 6.67
C ALA A 38 12.83 -22.20 8.12
N ASP A 39 14.12 -22.01 8.35
CA ASP A 39 14.75 -22.08 9.67
C ASP A 39 14.09 -21.11 10.66
N LEU A 40 13.87 -19.86 10.23
CA LEU A 40 13.25 -18.83 11.05
C LEU A 40 11.83 -19.21 11.47
N VAL A 41 11.01 -19.72 10.54
CA VAL A 41 9.64 -20.14 10.84
C VAL A 41 9.62 -21.36 11.76
N GLU A 42 10.52 -22.32 11.53
CA GLU A 42 10.65 -23.51 12.37
C GLU A 42 11.06 -23.15 13.81
N THR A 43 12.06 -22.29 13.97
CA THR A 43 12.50 -21.77 15.28
C THR A 43 11.35 -21.06 16.00
N ILE A 44 10.60 -20.21 15.29
CA ILE A 44 9.43 -19.53 15.86
C ILE A 44 8.39 -20.55 16.32
N ALA A 45 7.99 -21.49 15.47
CA ALA A 45 6.99 -22.50 15.81
C ALA A 45 7.39 -23.31 17.05
N LYS A 46 8.63 -23.83 17.09
CA LYS A 46 9.17 -24.63 18.19
C LYS A 46 9.20 -23.86 19.51
N ARG A 47 9.72 -22.63 19.50
CA ARG A 47 9.90 -21.81 20.72
C ARG A 47 8.59 -21.26 21.24
N MET A 48 7.65 -20.93 20.36
CA MET A 48 6.33 -20.41 20.75
C MET A 48 5.44 -21.49 21.35
N ALA A 49 5.50 -22.73 20.88
CA ALA A 49 4.79 -23.85 21.51
C ALA A 49 5.13 -23.99 23.01
N LEU A 50 6.42 -23.82 23.37
CA LEU A 50 6.89 -23.84 24.77
C LEU A 50 6.39 -22.66 25.62
N ILE A 51 5.98 -21.57 24.98
CA ILE A 51 5.36 -20.41 25.64
C ILE A 51 3.87 -20.69 25.87
N ASP A 52 3.18 -21.27 24.89
CA ASP A 52 1.75 -21.59 24.92
C ASP A 52 1.40 -22.67 25.97
N GLU A 53 2.22 -23.73 26.07
CA GLU A 53 2.03 -24.86 27.00
C GLU A 53 1.98 -24.49 28.50
N ARG A 54 2.50 -23.32 28.89
CA ARG A 54 2.61 -22.93 30.31
C ARG A 54 1.67 -21.79 30.72
N GLY A 55 0.71 -21.46 29.85
CA GLY A 55 -0.32 -20.46 30.12
C GLY A 55 0.10 -19.04 29.74
N PHE A 56 -0.93 -18.21 29.54
CA PHE A 56 -0.87 -16.87 28.96
C PHE A 56 -0.41 -15.78 29.93
N ASP A 57 0.37 -16.15 30.95
CA ASP A 57 0.83 -15.21 31.97
C ASP A 57 2.18 -14.59 31.55
N LEU A 58 2.21 -13.27 31.41
CA LEU A 58 3.39 -12.46 31.07
C LEU A 58 4.34 -12.31 32.29
N GLY A 59 4.42 -13.34 33.12
CA GLY A 59 5.34 -13.41 34.23
C GLY A 59 6.81 -13.39 33.77
N PRO A 60 7.76 -13.16 34.69
CA PRO A 60 9.19 -13.00 34.36
C PRO A 60 9.79 -14.16 33.54
N SER A 61 9.29 -15.39 33.71
CA SER A 61 9.75 -16.58 32.98
C SER A 61 9.33 -16.58 31.50
N THR A 62 8.12 -16.12 31.20
CA THR A 62 7.60 -15.97 29.82
C THR A 62 8.33 -14.85 29.09
N THR A 63 8.58 -13.72 29.76
CA THR A 63 9.39 -12.61 29.20
C THR A 63 10.83 -13.06 28.90
N LYS A 64 11.46 -13.83 29.79
CA LYS A 64 12.81 -14.39 29.55
C LYS A 64 12.85 -15.30 28.31
N ARG A 65 11.84 -16.17 28.14
CA ARG A 65 11.73 -17.06 26.97
C ARG A 65 11.51 -16.29 25.67
N LEU A 66 10.61 -15.31 25.69
CA LEU A 66 10.36 -14.44 24.53
C LEU A 66 11.64 -13.72 24.12
N ASN A 67 12.36 -13.12 25.06
CA ASN A 67 13.63 -12.46 24.77
C ASN A 67 14.67 -13.42 24.17
N GLY A 68 14.75 -14.66 24.69
CA GLY A 68 15.60 -15.70 24.10
C GLY A 68 15.24 -16.03 22.66
N LEU A 69 13.94 -16.17 22.35
CA LEU A 69 13.44 -16.36 20.98
C LEU A 69 13.82 -15.17 20.09
N LEU A 70 13.64 -13.93 20.55
CA LEU A 70 13.96 -12.75 19.75
C LEU A 70 15.46 -12.66 19.43
N VAL A 71 16.34 -13.06 20.36
CA VAL A 71 17.79 -13.14 20.13
C VAL A 71 18.13 -14.19 19.06
N GLU A 72 17.49 -15.35 19.10
CA GLU A 72 17.71 -16.42 18.11
C GLU A 72 17.23 -16.00 16.71
N ILE A 73 16.04 -15.40 16.62
CA ILE A 73 15.51 -14.83 15.36
C ILE A 73 16.47 -13.78 14.80
N ARG A 74 17.00 -12.90 15.66
CA ARG A 74 17.97 -11.88 15.27
C ARG A 74 19.21 -12.52 14.66
N SER A 75 19.78 -13.53 15.32
CA SER A 75 20.96 -14.26 14.83
C SER A 75 20.74 -14.93 13.47
N ILE A 76 19.61 -15.61 13.26
CA ILE A 76 19.26 -16.22 11.97
C ILE A 76 19.17 -15.14 10.88
N ASN A 77 18.52 -14.03 11.20
CA ASN A 77 18.33 -12.93 10.27
C ASN A 77 19.65 -12.23 9.91
N ASP A 78 20.51 -11.93 10.89
CA ASP A 78 21.80 -11.30 10.66
C ASP A 78 22.72 -12.21 9.84
N THR A 79 22.68 -13.52 10.10
CA THR A 79 23.45 -14.52 9.33
C THR A 79 23.05 -14.52 7.85
N VAL A 80 21.74 -14.52 7.53
CA VAL A 80 21.31 -14.50 6.13
C VAL A 80 21.63 -13.17 5.45
N TYR A 81 21.46 -12.02 6.12
CA TYR A 81 21.80 -10.73 5.53
C TYR A 81 23.30 -10.52 5.37
N SER A 82 24.13 -11.07 6.25
CA SER A 82 25.59 -11.11 6.06
C SER A 82 25.97 -11.89 4.79
N LYS A 83 25.34 -13.05 4.56
CA LYS A 83 25.53 -13.83 3.32
C LYS A 83 25.04 -13.07 2.08
N VAL A 84 23.88 -12.41 2.17
CA VAL A 84 23.34 -11.55 1.10
C VAL A 84 24.32 -10.43 0.77
N GLY A 85 24.82 -9.69 1.76
CA GLY A 85 25.74 -8.58 1.56
C GLY A 85 27.06 -9.01 0.92
N LYS A 86 27.68 -10.08 1.44
CA LYS A 86 28.93 -10.62 0.89
C LYS A 86 28.75 -11.14 -0.54
N GLY A 87 27.70 -11.94 -0.78
CA GLY A 87 27.41 -12.51 -2.09
C GLY A 87 27.09 -11.44 -3.13
N LEU A 88 26.20 -10.51 -2.78
CA LEU A 88 25.81 -9.41 -3.68
C LEU A 88 26.99 -8.49 -3.98
N LYS A 89 27.84 -8.19 -2.99
CA LYS A 89 29.05 -7.38 -3.22
C LYS A 89 29.98 -8.03 -4.24
N ALA A 90 30.21 -9.35 -4.14
CA ALA A 90 31.02 -10.08 -5.10
C ALA A 90 30.37 -10.08 -6.50
N ASP A 91 29.08 -10.42 -6.59
CA ASP A 91 28.35 -10.43 -7.87
C ASP A 91 28.35 -9.03 -8.53
N LEU A 92 28.25 -7.95 -7.75
CA LEU A 92 28.32 -6.57 -8.25
C LEU A 92 29.74 -6.16 -8.67
N ALA A 93 30.77 -6.66 -8.02
CA ALA A 93 32.15 -6.43 -8.45
C ALA A 93 32.41 -7.06 -9.82
N ASP A 94 32.00 -8.32 -10.00
CA ASP A 94 32.10 -9.02 -11.28
C ASP A 94 31.30 -8.28 -12.37
N LEU A 95 30.10 -7.78 -12.03
CA LEU A 95 29.30 -6.95 -12.93
C LEU A 95 30.02 -5.64 -13.30
N ALA A 96 30.68 -4.98 -12.36
CA ALA A 96 31.40 -3.74 -12.62
C ALA A 96 32.57 -3.95 -13.58
N GLU A 97 33.36 -5.01 -13.37
CA GLU A 97 34.46 -5.41 -14.26
C GLU A 97 33.92 -5.72 -15.67
N TYR A 98 32.87 -6.54 -15.77
CA TYR A 98 32.22 -6.88 -17.04
C TYR A 98 31.64 -5.67 -17.79
N GLU A 99 30.97 -4.75 -17.10
CA GLU A 99 30.36 -3.57 -17.71
C GLU A 99 31.42 -2.56 -18.19
N ALA A 100 32.57 -2.48 -17.51
CA ALA A 100 33.69 -1.66 -17.95
C ALA A 100 34.36 -2.25 -19.21
N GLU A 101 34.58 -3.57 -19.23
CA GLU A 101 35.09 -4.27 -20.41
C GLU A 101 34.14 -4.14 -21.61
N TRP A 102 32.84 -4.40 -21.40
CA TRP A 102 31.83 -4.25 -22.45
C TRP A 102 31.79 -2.83 -23.02
N ALA A 103 31.85 -1.81 -22.16
CA ALA A 103 31.90 -0.42 -22.62
C ALA A 103 33.14 -0.14 -23.46
N SER A 104 34.31 -0.63 -23.03
CA SER A 104 35.56 -0.46 -23.78
C SER A 104 35.52 -1.19 -25.12
N THR A 105 35.08 -2.45 -25.16
CA THR A 105 34.92 -3.22 -26.40
C THR A 105 33.92 -2.56 -27.34
N GLY A 106 32.79 -2.07 -26.83
CA GLY A 106 31.79 -1.34 -27.62
C GLY A 106 32.36 -0.06 -28.23
N LEU A 107 33.12 0.72 -27.46
CA LEU A 107 33.81 1.92 -27.94
C LEU A 107 34.86 1.59 -29.00
N SER A 108 35.67 0.57 -28.77
CA SER A 108 36.72 0.17 -29.72
C SER A 108 36.12 -0.32 -31.03
N SER A 109 35.06 -1.14 -30.96
CA SER A 109 34.36 -1.66 -32.15
C SER A 109 33.68 -0.54 -32.94
N ALA A 110 33.13 0.47 -32.27
CA ALA A 110 32.41 1.55 -32.90
C ALA A 110 33.32 2.64 -33.49
N THR A 111 34.47 2.90 -32.88
CA THR A 111 35.39 3.99 -33.29
C THR A 111 36.60 3.49 -34.09
N GLY A 112 36.96 2.21 -33.97
CA GLY A 112 38.20 1.64 -34.51
C GLY A 112 39.44 1.97 -33.68
N ILE A 113 39.29 2.64 -32.53
CA ILE A 113 40.39 3.01 -31.63
C ILE A 113 40.61 1.87 -30.64
N SER A 114 41.82 1.30 -30.62
CA SER A 114 42.17 0.18 -29.73
C SER A 114 42.83 0.60 -28.41
N ASP A 115 43.41 1.80 -28.36
CA ASP A 115 44.09 2.32 -27.16
C ASP A 115 43.10 3.05 -26.26
N LEU A 116 42.32 2.29 -25.48
CA LEU A 116 41.31 2.81 -24.56
C LEU A 116 41.75 2.63 -23.11
N ASN A 117 41.51 3.66 -22.29
CA ASN A 117 41.75 3.60 -20.87
C ASN A 117 40.65 2.80 -20.17
N LEU A 118 41.01 1.72 -19.47
CA LEU A 118 40.09 1.00 -18.58
C LEU A 118 40.44 1.29 -17.11
N PRO A 119 39.45 1.54 -16.25
CA PRO A 119 39.67 1.57 -14.81
C PRO A 119 40.16 0.21 -14.30
N THR A 120 41.02 0.22 -13.26
CA THR A 120 41.54 -1.03 -12.68
C THR A 120 40.44 -1.82 -11.97
N ALA A 121 40.56 -3.15 -11.95
CA ALA A 121 39.63 -4.02 -11.20
C ALA A 121 39.53 -3.61 -9.72
N GLN A 122 40.65 -3.20 -9.10
CA GLN A 122 40.65 -2.71 -7.72
C GLN A 122 39.80 -1.44 -7.56
N TYR A 123 39.89 -0.50 -8.50
CA TYR A 123 39.08 0.71 -8.48
C TYR A 123 37.59 0.39 -8.67
N LEU A 124 37.25 -0.51 -9.60
CA LEU A 124 35.86 -0.93 -9.83
C LEU A 124 35.25 -1.63 -8.60
N ARG A 125 36.03 -2.43 -7.87
CA ARG A 125 35.60 -3.00 -6.58
C ARG A 125 35.33 -1.92 -5.53
N GLN A 126 36.18 -0.91 -5.44
CA GLN A 126 35.96 0.23 -4.54
C GLN A 126 34.74 1.06 -4.97
N LEU A 127 34.50 1.19 -6.27
CA LEU A 127 33.34 1.87 -6.83
C LEU A 127 32.05 1.21 -6.35
N VAL A 128 31.96 -0.12 -6.35
CA VAL A 128 30.79 -0.86 -5.83
C VAL A 128 30.49 -0.51 -4.37
N GLU A 129 31.53 -0.40 -3.54
CA GLU A 129 31.36 -0.10 -2.11
C GLU A 129 30.96 1.35 -1.83
N ARG A 130 31.45 2.29 -2.66
CA ARG A 130 31.25 3.73 -2.49
C ARG A 130 30.05 4.27 -3.25
N SER A 131 29.51 3.52 -4.21
CA SER A 131 28.35 3.91 -4.99
C SER A 131 27.10 3.97 -4.11
N PRO A 132 26.47 5.15 -3.97
CA PRO A 132 25.19 5.24 -3.28
C PRO A 132 24.09 4.58 -4.12
N ILE A 133 23.41 3.59 -3.54
CA ILE A 133 22.25 2.92 -4.10
C ILE A 133 21.03 3.52 -3.41
N ASP A 134 20.27 4.35 -4.13
CA ASP A 134 19.11 5.08 -3.58
C ASP A 134 19.47 5.91 -2.31
N GLY A 135 20.66 6.54 -2.34
CA GLY A 135 21.17 7.34 -1.22
C GLY A 135 21.87 6.57 -0.09
N HIS A 136 21.97 5.23 -0.20
CA HIS A 136 22.58 4.38 0.83
C HIS A 136 23.75 3.56 0.27
N LEU A 137 24.80 3.33 1.07
CA LEU A 137 25.85 2.37 0.72
C LEU A 137 25.32 0.94 0.85
N LEU A 138 25.89 0.01 0.08
CA LEU A 138 25.47 -1.40 0.06
C LEU A 138 25.43 -2.03 1.47
N SER A 139 26.44 -1.76 2.30
CA SER A 139 26.51 -2.25 3.69
C SER A 139 25.40 -1.66 4.57
N SER A 140 25.27 -0.32 4.59
CA SER A 140 24.23 0.37 5.35
C SER A 140 22.83 -0.08 4.96
N TRP A 141 22.64 -0.41 3.68
CA TRP A 141 21.39 -0.91 3.15
C TRP A 141 21.09 -2.35 3.62
N THR A 142 22.06 -3.26 3.56
CA THR A 142 21.85 -4.63 4.07
C THR A 142 21.50 -4.64 5.55
N ASP A 143 22.12 -3.75 6.33
CA ASP A 143 21.86 -3.61 7.76
C ASP A 143 20.45 -3.06 8.01
N ALA A 144 20.07 -2.01 7.28
CA ALA A 144 18.74 -1.42 7.37
C ALA A 144 17.64 -2.44 7.02
N MET A 145 17.87 -3.27 6.01
CA MET A 145 16.97 -4.35 5.62
C MET A 145 16.88 -5.45 6.68
N SER A 146 18.03 -5.86 7.24
CA SER A 146 18.09 -6.81 8.35
C SER A 146 17.23 -6.33 9.52
N ALA A 147 17.48 -5.10 9.97
CA ALA A 147 16.78 -4.50 11.10
C ALA A 147 15.28 -4.31 10.80
N ALA A 148 14.91 -3.88 9.59
CA ALA A 148 13.52 -3.71 9.21
C ALA A 148 12.75 -5.04 9.18
N ARG A 149 13.39 -6.13 8.70
CA ARG A 149 12.80 -7.46 8.74
C ARG A 149 12.64 -7.96 10.17
N GLN A 150 13.66 -7.80 11.02
CA GLN A 150 13.59 -8.14 12.44
C GLN A 150 12.44 -7.42 13.13
N ARG A 151 12.36 -6.09 13.03
CA ARG A 151 11.28 -5.31 13.65
C ARG A 151 9.90 -5.81 13.27
N ARG A 152 9.67 -6.13 11.99
CA ARG A 152 8.37 -6.65 11.52
C ARG A 152 8.05 -8.03 12.11
N VAL A 153 9.02 -8.93 12.20
CA VAL A 153 8.84 -10.27 12.78
C VAL A 153 8.61 -10.16 14.29
N GLU A 154 9.43 -9.39 15.00
CA GLU A 154 9.28 -9.15 16.44
C GLU A 154 7.90 -8.54 16.77
N GLN A 155 7.48 -7.53 16.00
CA GLN A 155 6.17 -6.89 16.15
C GLN A 155 5.02 -7.89 15.92
N ALA A 156 5.13 -8.76 14.91
CA ALA A 156 4.12 -9.76 14.62
C ALA A 156 3.96 -10.80 15.75
N ILE A 157 5.07 -11.23 16.34
CA ILE A 157 5.08 -12.15 17.47
C ILE A 157 4.45 -11.47 18.69
N ARG A 158 4.88 -10.25 19.02
CA ARG A 158 4.33 -9.50 20.17
C ARG A 158 2.85 -9.23 20.02
N LEU A 159 2.41 -8.79 18.84
CA LEU A 159 1.01 -8.53 18.56
C LEU A 159 0.17 -9.81 18.68
N GLY A 160 0.67 -10.94 18.16
CA GLY A 160 -0.01 -12.21 18.27
C GLY A 160 -0.14 -12.70 19.71
N LEU A 161 0.94 -12.59 20.49
CA LEU A 161 0.93 -12.93 21.91
C LEU A 161 -0.03 -12.03 22.69
N VAL A 162 -0.01 -10.71 22.52
CA VAL A 162 -0.96 -9.80 23.20
C VAL A 162 -2.40 -10.03 22.73
N GLY A 163 -2.58 -10.39 21.46
CA GLY A 163 -3.87 -10.61 20.82
C GLY A 163 -4.54 -11.96 21.14
N GLY A 164 -3.90 -12.86 21.89
CA GLY A 164 -4.46 -14.18 22.18
C GLY A 164 -4.38 -15.16 21.01
N GLU A 165 -3.50 -14.93 20.04
CA GLU A 165 -3.39 -15.77 18.84
C GLU A 165 -2.63 -17.06 19.12
N THR A 166 -3.03 -18.14 18.43
CA THR A 166 -2.30 -19.41 18.50
C THR A 166 -0.96 -19.31 17.78
N THR A 167 -0.01 -20.16 18.17
CA THR A 167 1.30 -20.25 17.51
C THR A 167 1.16 -20.40 15.97
N ASP A 168 0.22 -21.21 15.50
CA ASP A 168 -0.03 -21.41 14.07
C ASP A 168 -0.53 -20.15 13.36
N GLN A 169 -1.36 -19.33 14.01
CA GLN A 169 -1.86 -18.07 13.46
C GLN A 169 -0.71 -17.06 13.28
N ILE A 170 0.18 -16.99 14.27
CA ILE A 170 1.35 -16.11 14.26
C ILE A 170 2.35 -16.56 13.20
N VAL A 171 2.66 -17.85 13.15
CA VAL A 171 3.52 -18.45 12.12
C VAL A 171 2.94 -18.23 10.73
N ARG A 172 1.63 -18.43 10.53
CA ARG A 172 0.95 -18.20 9.25
C ARG A 172 1.01 -16.73 8.84
N ARG A 173 0.86 -15.78 9.76
CA ARG A 173 1.00 -14.35 9.48
C ARG A 173 2.42 -14.00 9.03
N ILE A 174 3.43 -14.58 9.68
CA ILE A 174 4.83 -14.30 9.37
C ILE A 174 5.21 -14.92 8.02
N ARG A 175 4.97 -16.22 7.84
CA ARG A 175 5.36 -16.98 6.64
C ARG A 175 4.49 -16.67 5.42
N GLY A 176 3.18 -16.54 5.63
CA GLY A 176 2.17 -16.59 4.59
C GLY A 176 1.48 -17.96 4.50
N SER A 177 0.40 -18.01 3.72
CA SER A 177 -0.40 -19.20 3.45
C SER A 177 0.07 -19.94 2.20
N LYS A 178 -0.10 -21.28 2.21
CA LYS A 178 0.24 -22.13 1.06
C LYS A 178 -0.63 -21.80 -0.16
N ASP A 179 -1.91 -21.48 0.06
CA ASP A 179 -2.87 -21.12 -0.99
C ASP A 179 -2.45 -19.86 -1.76
N ALA A 180 -1.86 -18.89 -1.05
CA ALA A 180 -1.30 -17.68 -1.66
C ALA A 180 0.18 -17.83 -2.04
N GLN A 181 0.71 -19.05 -2.09
CA GLN A 181 2.13 -19.34 -2.38
C GLN A 181 3.10 -18.53 -1.50
N PHE A 182 2.73 -18.29 -0.23
CA PHE A 182 3.51 -17.53 0.75
C PHE A 182 3.75 -16.05 0.39
N THR A 183 2.92 -15.50 -0.51
CA THR A 183 3.00 -14.09 -0.93
C THR A 183 2.18 -13.13 -0.05
N ASP A 184 1.37 -13.66 0.86
CA ASP A 184 0.52 -12.91 1.80
C ASP A 184 1.16 -12.75 3.21
N GLY A 185 2.37 -13.26 3.40
CA GLY A 185 3.11 -13.19 4.67
C GLY A 185 3.94 -11.92 4.84
N ILE A 186 4.28 -11.59 6.08
CA ILE A 186 5.18 -10.46 6.42
C ILE A 186 6.55 -10.59 5.73
N LEU A 187 7.06 -11.82 5.59
CA LEU A 187 8.33 -12.08 4.94
C LEU A 187 8.33 -11.69 3.45
N GLN A 188 7.17 -11.67 2.78
CA GLN A 188 7.08 -11.26 1.38
C GLN A 188 7.50 -9.80 1.16
N LYS A 189 7.21 -8.91 2.12
CA LYS A 189 7.65 -7.50 2.05
C LYS A 189 9.18 -7.40 2.01
N SER A 190 9.86 -8.24 2.78
CA SER A 190 11.33 -8.30 2.81
C SER A 190 11.90 -8.81 1.47
N ARG A 191 11.26 -9.82 0.86
CA ARG A 191 11.66 -10.35 -0.46
C ARG A 191 11.48 -9.31 -1.57
N HIS A 192 10.34 -8.62 -1.60
CA HIS A 192 10.08 -7.58 -2.60
C HIS A 192 11.06 -6.41 -2.46
N SER A 193 11.33 -5.99 -1.23
CA SER A 193 12.32 -4.95 -0.94
C SER A 193 13.73 -5.38 -1.41
N ALA A 194 14.14 -6.61 -1.11
CA ALA A 194 15.42 -7.16 -1.58
C ALA A 194 15.51 -7.13 -3.11
N GLN A 195 14.45 -7.57 -3.79
CA GLN A 195 14.41 -7.65 -5.25
C GLN A 195 14.55 -6.27 -5.90
N THR A 196 13.79 -5.29 -5.43
CA THR A 196 13.83 -3.90 -5.93
C THR A 196 15.22 -3.31 -5.78
N MET A 197 15.87 -3.58 -4.66
CA MET A 197 17.17 -3.02 -4.34
C MET A 197 18.30 -3.70 -5.09
N VAL A 198 18.28 -5.03 -5.25
CA VAL A 198 19.25 -5.73 -6.11
C VAL A 198 19.21 -5.19 -7.53
N LEU A 199 18.00 -5.00 -8.10
CA LEU A 199 17.86 -4.44 -9.44
C LEU A 199 18.40 -3.01 -9.55
N THR A 200 18.16 -2.21 -8.52
CA THR A 200 18.65 -0.82 -8.46
C THR A 200 20.16 -0.77 -8.26
N ALA A 201 20.72 -1.64 -7.43
CA ALA A 201 22.15 -1.78 -7.20
C ALA A 201 22.88 -2.21 -8.48
N SER A 202 22.39 -3.24 -9.16
CA SER A 202 22.95 -3.69 -10.44
C SER A 202 22.93 -2.58 -11.48
N ALA A 203 21.81 -1.85 -11.62
CA ALA A 203 21.73 -0.72 -12.54
C ALA A 203 22.68 0.42 -12.16
N THR A 204 22.85 0.70 -10.87
CA THR A 204 23.77 1.74 -10.36
C THR A 204 25.21 1.39 -10.67
N VAL A 205 25.62 0.17 -10.33
CA VAL A 205 26.98 -0.31 -10.58
C VAL A 205 27.28 -0.37 -12.07
N ALA A 206 26.38 -0.92 -12.87
CA ALA A 206 26.54 -0.96 -14.32
C ALA A 206 26.63 0.44 -14.94
N SER A 207 25.82 1.40 -14.47
CA SER A 207 25.90 2.78 -14.94
C SER A 207 27.21 3.45 -14.55
N ASN A 208 27.65 3.28 -13.30
CA ASN A 208 28.86 3.91 -12.80
C ASN A 208 30.10 3.33 -13.48
N ALA A 209 30.20 2.00 -13.61
CA ALA A 209 31.33 1.35 -14.29
C ALA A 209 31.50 1.84 -15.74
N ARG A 210 30.40 1.90 -16.50
CA ARG A 210 30.40 2.45 -17.86
C ARG A 210 30.78 3.94 -17.88
N GLY A 211 30.24 4.72 -16.95
CA GLY A 211 30.56 6.14 -16.81
C GLY A 211 32.05 6.40 -16.56
N GLU A 212 32.70 5.59 -15.72
CA GLU A 212 34.14 5.69 -15.47
C GLU A 212 34.97 5.38 -16.74
N VAL A 213 34.54 4.43 -17.57
CA VAL A 213 35.17 4.19 -18.88
C VAL A 213 34.98 5.38 -19.80
N TYR A 214 33.77 5.95 -19.88
CA TYR A 214 33.50 7.11 -20.73
C TYR A 214 34.34 8.32 -20.31
N LYS A 215 34.47 8.55 -19.01
CA LYS A 215 35.28 9.61 -18.42
C LYS A 215 36.78 9.41 -18.67
N ALA A 216 37.30 8.19 -18.46
CA ALA A 216 38.70 7.86 -18.74
C ALA A 216 39.07 8.04 -20.22
N ASN A 217 38.07 8.04 -21.10
CA ASN A 217 38.20 8.22 -22.54
C ASN A 217 37.57 9.53 -23.05
N SER A 218 37.51 10.60 -22.23
CA SER A 218 36.95 11.90 -22.64
C SER A 218 37.70 12.60 -23.78
N HIS A 219 38.89 12.11 -24.13
CA HIS A 219 39.60 12.52 -25.34
C HIS A 219 38.84 12.12 -26.64
N ILE A 220 38.10 11.01 -26.64
CA ILE A 220 37.23 10.56 -27.75
C ILE A 220 35.73 10.73 -27.46
N ILE A 221 35.32 10.78 -26.20
CA ILE A 221 33.90 10.95 -25.81
C ILE A 221 33.62 12.44 -25.58
N LYS A 222 32.63 12.96 -26.30
CA LYS A 222 32.18 14.35 -26.17
C LYS A 222 31.23 14.51 -24.99
N GLN A 223 30.22 13.67 -24.95
CA GLN A 223 29.09 13.78 -24.04
C GLN A 223 28.47 12.42 -23.77
N VAL A 224 27.70 12.33 -22.69
CA VAL A 224 26.79 11.21 -22.45
C VAL A 224 25.37 11.64 -22.77
N GLN A 225 24.56 10.73 -23.29
CA GLN A 225 23.16 10.95 -23.62
C GLN A 225 22.27 10.00 -22.83
N TRP A 226 21.16 10.52 -22.32
CA TRP A 226 20.14 9.70 -21.68
C TRP A 226 19.33 8.91 -22.71
N LEU A 227 19.26 7.61 -22.51
CA LEU A 227 18.45 6.70 -23.31
C LEU A 227 17.45 5.97 -22.42
N SER A 228 16.18 6.31 -22.58
CA SER A 228 15.06 5.71 -21.87
C SER A 228 14.49 4.53 -22.62
N THR A 229 13.97 3.58 -21.84
CA THR A 229 13.13 2.52 -22.40
C THR A 229 11.88 3.15 -23.02
N LEU A 230 11.50 2.74 -24.22
CA LEU A 230 10.33 3.27 -24.93
C LEU A 230 9.10 2.39 -24.65
N ASP A 231 8.53 2.52 -23.45
CA ASP A 231 7.30 1.81 -23.09
C ASP A 231 6.44 2.59 -22.09
N SER A 232 5.24 2.04 -21.79
CA SER A 232 4.27 2.68 -20.91
C SER A 232 4.63 2.67 -19.43
N ARG A 233 5.76 2.07 -19.04
CA ARG A 233 6.24 1.99 -17.65
C ARG A 233 7.44 2.92 -17.42
N THR A 234 7.87 3.67 -18.43
CA THR A 234 8.93 4.67 -18.30
C THR A 234 8.44 5.82 -17.43
N SER A 235 9.19 6.14 -16.39
CA SER A 235 8.80 7.16 -15.41
C SER A 235 8.88 8.58 -16.02
N PRO A 236 8.13 9.56 -15.50
CA PRO A 236 8.14 10.92 -16.04
C PRO A 236 9.54 11.53 -16.10
N VAL A 237 10.36 11.31 -15.06
CA VAL A 237 11.75 11.80 -15.02
C VAL A 237 12.63 11.18 -16.10
N CYS A 238 12.39 9.91 -16.46
CA CYS A 238 13.10 9.26 -17.54
C CYS A 238 12.59 9.72 -18.91
N GLN A 239 11.27 9.93 -19.05
CA GLN A 239 10.69 10.47 -20.28
C GLN A 239 11.22 11.87 -20.58
N SER A 240 11.23 12.75 -19.57
CA SER A 240 11.66 14.13 -19.72
C SER A 240 13.14 14.25 -20.09
N ARG A 241 13.97 13.30 -19.64
CA ARG A 241 15.42 13.28 -19.88
C ARG A 241 15.81 12.61 -21.19
N ASP A 242 14.92 11.85 -21.81
CA ASP A 242 15.29 11.05 -22.99
C ASP A 242 15.84 11.92 -24.13
N GLY A 243 16.99 11.52 -24.67
CA GLY A 243 17.71 12.25 -25.71
C GLY A 243 18.52 13.46 -25.22
N GLN A 244 18.37 13.91 -23.98
CA GLN A 244 19.23 14.98 -23.43
C GLN A 244 20.66 14.49 -23.27
N SER A 245 21.63 15.39 -23.48
CA SER A 245 23.05 15.07 -23.43
C SER A 245 23.84 16.09 -22.62
N TRP A 246 24.88 15.63 -21.94
CA TRP A 246 25.76 16.44 -21.09
C TRP A 246 27.22 16.09 -21.33
N PRO A 247 28.15 17.07 -21.26
CA PRO A 247 29.58 16.77 -21.33
C PRO A 247 29.97 15.67 -20.35
N VAL A 248 30.79 14.72 -20.80
CA VAL A 248 31.12 13.50 -20.03
C VAL A 248 31.82 13.82 -18.70
N ASP A 249 32.55 14.93 -18.65
CA ASP A 249 33.30 15.39 -17.48
C ASP A 249 32.53 16.38 -16.59
N SER A 250 31.28 16.70 -16.95
CA SER A 250 30.42 17.62 -16.18
C SER A 250 29.54 16.88 -15.17
N ASP A 251 29.05 17.58 -14.14
CA ASP A 251 28.00 17.01 -13.30
C ASP A 251 26.69 16.93 -14.11
N HIS A 252 26.07 15.75 -14.08
CA HIS A 252 24.89 15.46 -14.87
C HIS A 252 24.02 14.42 -14.17
N PRO A 253 22.72 14.32 -14.53
CA PRO A 253 21.85 13.28 -14.00
C PRO A 253 22.44 11.87 -14.19
N LYS A 254 22.38 11.05 -13.14
CA LYS A 254 22.89 9.67 -13.16
C LYS A 254 21.75 8.67 -13.32
N THR A 255 22.04 7.53 -13.96
CA THR A 255 21.17 6.35 -13.95
C THR A 255 21.63 5.37 -12.88
N PRO A 256 20.71 4.68 -12.17
CA PRO A 256 19.25 4.77 -12.24
C PRO A 256 18.71 6.06 -11.59
N ALA A 257 17.67 6.67 -12.18
CA ALA A 257 17.02 7.87 -11.62
C ALA A 257 16.08 7.58 -10.44
N HIS A 258 15.64 6.33 -10.30
CA HIS A 258 14.67 5.88 -9.32
C HIS A 258 14.81 4.36 -9.14
N PRO A 259 14.23 3.77 -8.08
CA PRO A 259 14.23 2.33 -7.92
C PRO A 259 13.69 1.60 -9.17
N ARG A 260 14.40 0.55 -9.60
CA ARG A 260 14.10 -0.25 -10.81
C ARG A 260 14.05 0.55 -12.13
N CYS A 261 14.77 1.67 -12.22
CA CYS A 261 14.95 2.38 -13.49
C CYS A 261 15.59 1.47 -14.55
N ARG A 262 15.12 1.58 -15.80
CA ARG A 262 15.60 0.83 -16.97
C ARG A 262 16.27 1.72 -18.03
N SER A 263 16.28 3.03 -17.80
CA SER A 263 17.04 3.97 -18.63
C SER A 263 18.54 3.83 -18.37
N VAL A 264 19.34 4.12 -19.38
CA VAL A 264 20.80 4.05 -19.37
C VAL A 264 21.41 5.34 -19.92
N LEU A 265 22.65 5.61 -19.58
CA LEU A 265 23.47 6.61 -20.26
C LEU A 265 24.28 5.94 -21.36
N ILE A 266 24.28 6.52 -22.55
CA ILE A 266 25.09 6.08 -23.70
C ILE A 266 26.13 7.14 -24.06
N PRO A 267 27.32 6.75 -24.54
CA PRO A 267 28.35 7.71 -24.94
C PRO A 267 28.06 8.28 -26.32
N VAL A 268 28.45 9.54 -26.53
CA VAL A 268 28.46 10.21 -27.83
C VAL A 268 29.90 10.62 -28.14
N THR A 269 30.42 10.13 -29.25
CA THR A 269 31.81 10.36 -29.68
C THR A 269 32.01 11.76 -30.27
N LYS A 270 33.24 12.27 -30.21
CA LYS A 270 33.70 13.44 -30.97
C LYS A 270 33.80 13.12 -32.47
N SER A 271 33.81 14.14 -33.32
CA SER A 271 34.11 13.97 -34.75
C SER A 271 35.62 13.77 -35.00
N PHE A 272 36.02 13.25 -36.17
CA PHE A 272 37.45 13.09 -36.50
C PHE A 272 38.19 14.42 -36.50
N LYS A 273 37.54 15.49 -36.96
CA LYS A 273 38.06 16.85 -36.90
C LYS A 273 38.25 17.36 -35.46
N GLU A 274 37.29 17.10 -34.57
CA GLU A 274 37.42 17.41 -33.14
C GLU A 274 38.53 16.60 -32.45
N MET A 275 38.94 15.48 -33.03
CA MET A 275 40.06 14.63 -32.56
C MET A 275 41.41 14.97 -33.24
N GLY A 276 41.45 15.94 -34.16
CA GLY A 276 42.69 16.31 -34.87
C GLY A 276 43.17 15.27 -35.88
N ILE A 277 42.29 14.36 -36.34
CA ILE A 277 42.59 13.33 -37.33
C ILE A 277 42.25 13.87 -38.72
N ASP A 278 43.26 14.05 -39.56
CA ASP A 278 43.11 14.52 -40.95
C ASP A 278 42.60 13.39 -41.85
N ARG A 279 41.29 13.18 -41.82
CA ARG A 279 40.57 12.19 -42.63
C ARG A 279 39.29 12.85 -43.13
N ASP A 280 39.02 12.74 -44.43
CA ASP A 280 37.81 13.30 -45.05
C ASP A 280 36.55 12.85 -44.27
N GLU A 281 35.81 13.83 -43.75
CA GLU A 281 34.48 13.59 -43.21
C GLU A 281 33.59 13.09 -44.35
N VAL A 282 33.09 11.86 -44.22
CA VAL A 282 32.36 11.18 -45.30
C VAL A 282 31.15 12.04 -45.71
N THR A 283 31.06 12.35 -47.00
CA THR A 283 30.15 13.35 -47.59
C THR A 283 28.69 13.25 -47.15
N ALA A 284 27.96 14.33 -47.38
CA ALA A 284 26.52 14.55 -47.15
C ALA A 284 25.56 13.35 -47.28
N GLU A 285 25.79 12.51 -48.27
CA GLU A 285 24.96 11.34 -48.63
C GLU A 285 25.40 10.06 -47.87
N LYS A 286 26.55 10.11 -47.20
CA LYS A 286 27.13 9.14 -46.27
C LYS A 286 27.26 9.71 -44.83
N ARG A 287 26.59 10.83 -44.52
CA ARG A 287 26.56 11.59 -43.23
C ARG A 287 26.26 10.78 -41.97
N ALA A 288 25.81 9.54 -42.10
CA ALA A 288 25.58 8.68 -40.95
C ALA A 288 26.89 8.12 -40.37
N SER A 289 28.01 8.84 -40.32
CA SER A 289 29.29 8.26 -39.86
C SER A 289 29.98 8.94 -38.67
N MET A 290 30.00 10.27 -38.50
CA MET A 290 30.72 10.89 -37.35
C MET A 290 30.16 12.23 -36.85
N ASP A 291 29.27 12.89 -37.59
CA ASP A 291 28.65 14.12 -37.11
C ASP A 291 27.77 13.81 -35.90
N GLY A 292 28.08 14.45 -34.77
CA GLY A 292 27.35 14.38 -33.52
C GLY A 292 25.94 14.98 -33.58
N GLN A 293 25.14 14.64 -34.59
CA GLN A 293 23.69 14.66 -34.46
C GLN A 293 23.29 13.51 -33.54
N VAL A 294 22.46 13.85 -32.54
CA VAL A 294 21.72 12.90 -31.69
C VAL A 294 21.24 11.74 -32.55
N ALA A 295 21.56 10.50 -32.18
CA ALA A 295 21.26 9.32 -32.96
C ALA A 295 19.75 9.19 -33.22
N GLY A 296 19.30 9.80 -34.33
CA GLY A 296 17.91 9.89 -34.74
C GLY A 296 17.41 8.55 -35.24
N LYS A 297 16.54 7.95 -34.43
CA LYS A 297 15.28 7.29 -34.83
C LYS A 297 14.56 6.92 -33.53
N SER A 298 13.58 7.73 -33.13
CA SER A 298 12.76 7.63 -31.92
C SER A 298 13.49 7.95 -30.61
N ASN A 299 13.50 9.22 -30.21
CA ASN A 299 13.45 9.55 -28.79
C ASN A 299 12.01 9.33 -28.26
N PHE A 300 11.78 9.49 -26.96
CA PHE A 300 10.50 9.22 -26.32
C PHE A 300 9.40 10.11 -26.88
N GLU A 301 9.70 11.37 -27.17
CA GLU A 301 8.79 12.34 -27.81
C GLU A 301 8.33 11.88 -29.20
N GLU A 302 9.26 11.51 -30.06
CA GLU A 302 8.97 10.99 -31.41
C GLU A 302 8.26 9.64 -31.37
N TRP A 303 8.62 8.78 -30.41
CA TRP A 303 7.98 7.49 -30.24
C TRP A 303 6.53 7.68 -29.79
N ILE A 304 6.29 8.48 -28.75
CA ILE A 304 4.97 8.70 -28.16
C ILE A 304 4.05 9.47 -29.11
N GLY A 305 4.59 10.42 -29.88
CA GLY A 305 3.87 11.12 -30.94
C GLY A 305 3.34 10.21 -32.05
N ARG A 306 4.01 9.08 -32.32
CA ARG A 306 3.56 8.05 -33.29
C ARG A 306 2.60 7.02 -32.72
N GLN A 307 2.39 6.98 -31.40
CA GLN A 307 1.49 6.00 -30.79
C GLN A 307 0.03 6.41 -30.94
N GLY A 308 -0.87 5.41 -31.00
CA GLY A 308 -2.31 5.66 -31.00
C GLY A 308 -2.82 6.25 -29.68
N GLN A 309 -4.03 6.81 -29.71
CA GLN A 309 -4.72 7.45 -28.58
C GLN A 309 -4.59 6.71 -27.25
N ALA A 310 -5.06 5.45 -27.22
CA ALA A 310 -5.11 4.66 -26.00
C ALA A 310 -3.72 4.49 -25.35
N ARG A 311 -2.66 4.44 -26.16
CA ARG A 311 -1.29 4.32 -25.67
C ARG A 311 -0.76 5.65 -25.14
N GLN A 312 -1.04 6.77 -25.80
CA GLN A 312 -0.68 8.09 -25.28
C GLN A 312 -1.38 8.38 -23.95
N GLU A 313 -2.67 8.03 -23.83
CA GLU A 313 -3.45 8.19 -22.59
C GLU A 313 -2.94 7.28 -21.47
N GLN A 314 -2.47 6.08 -21.81
CA GLN A 314 -1.82 5.20 -20.83
C GLN A 314 -0.51 5.80 -20.29
N VAL A 315 0.21 6.59 -21.09
CA VAL A 315 1.52 7.17 -20.73
C VAL A 315 1.36 8.49 -19.96
N PHE A 316 0.54 9.42 -20.47
CA PHE A 316 0.41 10.78 -19.93
C PHE A 316 -0.85 11.00 -19.06
N GLY A 317 -1.81 10.08 -19.12
CA GLY A 317 -3.19 10.33 -18.71
C GLY A 317 -3.99 11.06 -19.80
N ALA A 318 -5.32 10.93 -19.74
CA ALA A 318 -6.23 11.38 -20.80
C ALA A 318 -6.05 12.85 -21.21
N GLU A 319 -6.03 13.75 -20.22
CA GLU A 319 -6.00 15.20 -20.47
C GLU A 319 -4.67 15.69 -21.06
N ARG A 320 -3.53 15.22 -20.53
CA ARG A 320 -2.20 15.58 -21.04
C ARG A 320 -1.97 15.03 -22.45
N ALA A 321 -2.42 13.79 -22.70
CA ALA A 321 -2.37 13.19 -24.03
C ALA A 321 -3.24 13.97 -25.02
N ARG A 322 -4.40 14.47 -24.60
CA ARG A 322 -5.24 15.34 -25.43
C ARG A 322 -4.52 16.66 -25.77
N MET A 323 -4.02 17.39 -24.76
CA MET A 323 -3.31 18.66 -24.96
C MET A 323 -2.06 18.51 -25.85
N PHE A 324 -1.29 17.43 -25.65
CA PHE A 324 -0.12 17.13 -26.46
C PHE A 324 -0.47 16.85 -27.92
N ARG A 325 -1.50 16.04 -28.17
CA ARG A 325 -1.96 15.68 -29.51
C ARG A 325 -2.59 16.85 -30.27
N GLU A 326 -3.30 17.72 -29.55
CA GLU A 326 -3.85 18.97 -30.09
C GLU A 326 -2.77 20.03 -30.35
N GLY A 327 -1.51 19.76 -30.00
CA GLY A 327 -0.39 20.69 -30.19
C GLY A 327 -0.41 21.89 -29.23
N ARG A 328 -1.27 21.85 -28.22
CA ARG A 328 -1.49 22.94 -27.25
C ARG A 328 -0.40 23.03 -26.20
N VAL A 329 0.22 21.90 -25.88
CA VAL A 329 1.43 21.83 -25.06
C VAL A 329 2.47 21.02 -25.80
N SER A 330 3.71 21.51 -25.84
CA SER A 330 4.81 20.71 -26.37
C SER A 330 5.11 19.55 -25.42
N PHE A 331 5.81 18.52 -25.89
CA PHE A 331 6.25 17.42 -25.03
C PHE A 331 7.05 17.93 -23.82
N ARG A 332 7.91 18.93 -24.01
CA ARG A 332 8.71 19.53 -22.94
C ARG A 332 7.86 20.25 -21.91
N ASP A 333 6.75 20.86 -22.33
CA ASP A 333 5.87 21.60 -21.44
C ASP A 333 5.16 20.70 -20.43
N LEU A 334 5.00 19.40 -20.73
CA LEU A 334 4.40 18.42 -19.84
C LEU A 334 5.17 18.22 -18.53
N PHE A 335 6.45 18.60 -18.49
CA PHE A 335 7.34 18.32 -17.37
C PHE A 335 7.82 19.60 -16.66
N ARG A 336 7.99 19.50 -15.34
CA ARG A 336 8.71 20.48 -14.53
C ARG A 336 10.22 20.28 -14.67
N THR A 337 11.00 21.24 -14.17
CA THR A 337 12.48 21.18 -14.18
C THR A 337 13.05 19.95 -13.46
N ASN A 338 12.32 19.42 -12.47
CA ASN A 338 12.71 18.19 -11.74
C ASN A 338 12.35 16.88 -12.50
N GLY A 339 11.70 16.96 -13.66
CA GLY A 339 11.28 15.82 -14.48
C GLY A 339 9.93 15.21 -14.08
N GLU A 340 9.24 15.75 -13.07
CA GLU A 340 7.87 15.36 -12.76
C GLU A 340 6.89 15.98 -13.77
N TYR A 341 5.72 15.38 -13.96
CA TYR A 341 4.68 16.02 -14.75
C TYR A 341 4.20 17.31 -14.08
N LYS A 342 4.01 18.38 -14.87
CA LYS A 342 3.19 19.51 -14.46
C LYS A 342 1.76 19.03 -14.20
N SER A 343 1.09 19.62 -13.21
CA SER A 343 -0.33 19.44 -12.97
C SER A 343 -1.15 19.95 -14.16
N LEU A 344 -2.40 19.50 -14.28
CA LEU A 344 -3.29 19.98 -15.34
C LEU A 344 -3.60 21.47 -15.20
N ALA A 345 -3.64 21.99 -13.97
CA ALA A 345 -3.81 23.41 -13.70
C ALA A 345 -2.64 24.24 -14.25
N GLU A 346 -1.39 23.81 -14.00
CA GLU A 346 -0.19 24.48 -14.53
C GLU A 346 -0.15 24.46 -16.06
N LEU A 347 -0.58 23.37 -16.71
CA LEU A 347 -0.63 23.29 -18.17
C LEU A 347 -1.70 24.19 -18.78
N ARG A 348 -2.88 24.27 -18.16
CA ARG A 348 -3.98 25.15 -18.60
C ARG A 348 -3.61 26.62 -18.49
N ALA A 349 -2.93 27.00 -17.40
CA ALA A 349 -2.44 28.35 -17.21
C ALA A 349 -1.36 28.75 -18.25
N MET A 350 -0.57 27.78 -18.75
CA MET A 350 0.44 28.02 -19.78
C MET A 350 -0.14 28.16 -21.20
N ASP A 351 -1.22 27.45 -21.51
CA ASP A 351 -1.87 27.44 -22.82
C ASP A 351 -2.72 28.71 -23.09
N GLY A 352 -2.63 29.74 -22.24
CA GLY A 352 -3.39 30.99 -22.39
C GLY A 352 -4.91 30.81 -22.29
N MET A 353 -5.38 29.61 -21.91
CA MET A 353 -6.78 29.37 -21.63
C MET A 353 -7.17 30.05 -20.33
N GLY A 354 -7.83 31.19 -20.46
CA GLY A 354 -8.85 31.56 -19.48
C GLY A 354 -9.88 30.44 -19.40
N GLU A 355 -10.55 30.35 -18.26
CA GLU A 355 -11.55 29.34 -17.87
C GLU A 355 -12.70 29.09 -18.88
N ASN A 356 -12.73 29.81 -20.01
CA ASN A 356 -13.88 30.03 -20.89
C ASN A 356 -13.82 29.35 -22.27
N ASP A 357 -12.73 28.72 -22.71
CA ASP A 357 -12.63 28.06 -24.04
C ASP A 357 -12.79 26.51 -23.99
N VAL A 358 -13.55 26.03 -23.03
CA VAL A 358 -13.92 24.61 -22.92
C VAL A 358 -15.23 24.35 -23.67
N PRO A 359 -15.33 23.38 -24.61
CA PRO A 359 -16.62 22.86 -25.05
C PRO A 359 -17.34 22.31 -23.82
N THR A 360 -18.47 22.93 -23.48
CA THR A 360 -19.21 22.79 -22.22
C THR A 360 -19.32 21.33 -21.77
N PRO A 361 -18.59 20.91 -20.72
CA PRO A 361 -19.02 19.79 -19.90
C PRO A 361 -20.36 20.20 -19.27
N PRO A 362 -21.29 19.26 -19.02
CA PRO A 362 -22.57 19.61 -18.42
C PRO A 362 -22.34 20.47 -17.17
N ALA A 363 -23.16 21.51 -17.04
CA ALA A 363 -23.02 22.64 -16.10
C ALA A 363 -22.25 22.27 -14.82
N ALA A 364 -21.24 23.09 -14.48
CA ALA A 364 -20.56 23.01 -13.20
C ALA A 364 -21.60 22.88 -12.08
N PRO A 365 -21.53 21.84 -11.23
CA PRO A 365 -22.47 21.75 -10.12
C PRO A 365 -22.26 22.98 -9.24
N ALA A 366 -23.37 23.46 -8.66
CA ALA A 366 -23.34 24.46 -7.61
C ALA A 366 -22.20 24.13 -6.62
N ARG A 367 -21.44 25.15 -6.16
CA ARG A 367 -20.43 25.01 -5.09
C ARG A 367 -20.92 23.97 -4.09
N PHE A 368 -20.13 22.92 -3.88
CA PHE A 368 -20.52 21.78 -3.07
C PHE A 368 -21.20 22.25 -1.78
N ARG A 369 -22.47 21.90 -1.62
CA ARG A 369 -23.19 22.05 -0.36
C ARG A 369 -23.13 20.69 0.33
N ARG A 370 -22.66 20.67 1.57
CA ARG A 370 -22.68 19.45 2.40
C ARG A 370 -24.08 18.85 2.35
N PRO A 371 -24.21 17.51 2.21
CA PRO A 371 -25.52 16.87 2.26
C PRO A 371 -26.27 17.33 3.50
N THR A 372 -27.56 17.66 3.36
CA THR A 372 -28.39 17.95 4.54
C THR A 372 -28.63 16.63 5.27
N PRO A 373 -28.13 16.47 6.51
CA PRO A 373 -28.27 15.20 7.23
C PRO A 373 -29.75 14.85 7.43
N ILE A 374 -30.13 13.59 7.16
CA ILE A 374 -31.47 13.13 7.55
C ILE A 374 -31.58 13.11 9.08
N ALA A 375 -32.63 13.72 9.63
CA ALA A 375 -32.86 13.70 11.07
C ALA A 375 -33.34 12.32 11.51
N THR A 376 -32.90 11.88 12.69
CA THR A 376 -33.21 10.56 13.27
C THR A 376 -34.71 10.25 13.29
N ARG A 377 -35.53 11.26 13.61
CA ARG A 377 -37.00 11.17 13.65
C ARG A 377 -37.65 10.92 12.28
N ASP A 378 -36.97 11.27 11.19
CA ASP A 378 -37.49 11.18 9.83
C ASP A 378 -37.14 9.84 9.16
N ILE A 379 -36.30 9.02 9.82
CA ILE A 379 -35.93 7.68 9.34
C ILE A 379 -37.12 6.73 9.51
N GLN A 380 -37.69 6.29 8.40
CA GLN A 380 -38.77 5.30 8.37
C GLN A 380 -38.22 3.89 8.54
N VAL A 381 -38.76 3.13 9.49
CA VAL A 381 -38.34 1.75 9.76
C VAL A 381 -39.12 0.80 8.85
N GLU A 382 -38.40 0.06 8.03
CA GLU A 382 -38.93 -0.99 7.15
C GLU A 382 -38.25 -2.33 7.43
N LYS A 383 -38.89 -3.44 7.02
CA LYS A 383 -38.30 -4.77 7.19
C LYS A 383 -36.96 -4.87 6.46
N ARG A 384 -35.93 -5.38 7.14
CA ARG A 384 -34.56 -5.54 6.61
C ARG A 384 -34.54 -6.17 5.22
N ALA A 385 -35.34 -7.22 5.00
CA ALA A 385 -35.37 -7.93 3.73
C ALA A 385 -35.83 -7.03 2.56
N ILE A 386 -36.78 -6.12 2.82
CA ILE A 386 -37.31 -5.18 1.83
C ILE A 386 -36.25 -4.12 1.53
N VAL A 387 -35.69 -3.50 2.57
CA VAL A 387 -34.65 -2.46 2.45
C VAL A 387 -33.41 -3.01 1.75
N GLN A 388 -32.97 -4.21 2.14
CA GLN A 388 -31.82 -4.87 1.54
C GLN A 388 -32.03 -5.15 0.03
N LYS A 389 -33.24 -5.57 -0.36
CA LYS A 389 -33.58 -5.79 -1.76
C LYS A 389 -33.47 -4.48 -2.55
N ARG A 390 -34.12 -3.42 -2.07
CA ARG A 390 -34.08 -2.07 -2.68
C ARG A 390 -32.67 -1.53 -2.80
N MET A 391 -31.86 -1.66 -1.74
CA MET A 391 -30.45 -1.26 -1.78
C MET A 391 -29.66 -2.09 -2.80
N SER A 392 -29.88 -3.40 -2.89
CA SER A 392 -29.18 -4.25 -3.84
C SER A 392 -29.49 -3.88 -5.29
N GLU A 393 -30.74 -3.48 -5.59
CA GLU A 393 -31.12 -2.98 -6.91
C GLU A 393 -30.31 -1.73 -7.28
N ALA A 394 -30.21 -0.74 -6.38
CA ALA A 394 -29.40 0.46 -6.62
C ALA A 394 -27.89 0.17 -6.73
N LEU A 395 -27.37 -0.77 -5.91
CA LEU A 395 -25.96 -1.12 -5.92
C LEU A 395 -25.55 -1.92 -7.16
N ALA A 396 -26.49 -2.65 -7.78
CA ALA A 396 -26.22 -3.41 -9.00
C ALA A 396 -25.75 -2.49 -10.14
N ASP A 397 -26.38 -1.32 -10.29
CA ASP A 397 -25.97 -0.30 -11.24
C ASP A 397 -24.58 0.25 -10.90
N ASN A 398 -24.33 0.58 -9.63
CA ASN A 398 -23.04 1.08 -9.16
C ASN A 398 -21.90 0.06 -9.37
N ALA A 399 -22.20 -1.24 -9.31
CA ALA A 399 -21.22 -2.30 -9.54
C ALA A 399 -20.75 -2.38 -11.00
N GLY A 400 -21.54 -1.87 -11.94
CA GLY A 400 -21.20 -1.77 -13.36
C GLY A 400 -20.35 -0.54 -13.72
N ASP A 401 -20.06 0.35 -12.77
CA ASP A 401 -19.24 1.53 -13.02
C ASP A 401 -17.82 1.12 -13.47
N PHE A 402 -17.42 1.57 -14.66
CA PHE A 402 -16.15 1.21 -15.29
C PHE A 402 -14.90 1.59 -14.47
N ARG A 403 -15.04 2.51 -13.50
CA ARG A 403 -13.96 2.93 -12.60
C ARG A 403 -13.63 1.85 -11.57
N TYR A 404 -14.53 0.90 -11.33
CA TYR A 404 -14.23 -0.26 -10.49
C TYR A 404 -13.50 -1.36 -11.26
N ASP A 405 -12.50 -1.98 -10.61
CA ASP A 405 -11.96 -3.25 -11.13
C ASP A 405 -13.02 -4.36 -10.90
N PRO A 406 -13.34 -5.16 -11.93
CA PRO A 406 -14.20 -6.34 -11.78
C PRO A 406 -13.61 -7.41 -10.86
N ARG A 407 -12.30 -7.36 -10.57
CA ARG A 407 -11.62 -8.23 -9.60
C ARG A 407 -11.44 -7.51 -8.27
N PRO A 408 -11.65 -8.20 -7.13
CA PRO A 408 -11.32 -7.65 -5.82
C PRO A 408 -9.82 -7.36 -5.68
N GLU A 409 -9.50 -6.18 -5.18
CA GLU A 409 -8.16 -5.72 -4.78
C GLU A 409 -7.93 -5.87 -3.27
N PHE A 410 -8.98 -5.84 -2.46
CA PHE A 410 -8.88 -5.90 -0.99
C PHE A 410 -9.26 -7.28 -0.44
N ARG A 411 -8.53 -7.69 0.60
CA ARG A 411 -8.74 -8.97 1.28
C ARG A 411 -10.12 -9.02 1.94
N GLY A 412 -10.88 -10.09 1.68
CA GLY A 412 -12.21 -10.30 2.26
C GLY A 412 -13.38 -9.82 1.39
N VAL A 413 -13.07 -9.12 0.30
CA VAL A 413 -14.01 -8.74 -0.77
C VAL A 413 -14.06 -9.87 -1.80
N LYS A 414 -15.27 -10.28 -2.19
CA LYS A 414 -15.50 -11.28 -3.24
C LYS A 414 -16.31 -10.66 -4.37
N THR A 415 -16.11 -11.14 -5.60
CA THR A 415 -16.92 -10.73 -6.76
C THR A 415 -18.41 -10.88 -6.51
N ASP A 416 -18.81 -11.96 -5.82
CA ASP A 416 -20.21 -12.25 -5.48
C ASP A 416 -20.85 -11.23 -4.52
N ASP A 417 -20.04 -10.38 -3.88
CA ASP A 417 -20.49 -9.31 -3.02
C ASP A 417 -20.87 -8.04 -3.78
N PHE A 418 -20.35 -7.84 -5.00
CA PHE A 418 -20.65 -6.66 -5.80
C PHE A 418 -22.12 -6.60 -6.20
N GLY A 419 -22.68 -5.39 -6.15
CA GLY A 419 -24.07 -5.13 -6.49
C GLY A 419 -25.07 -5.58 -5.42
N LYS A 420 -24.61 -5.86 -4.20
CA LYS A 420 -25.46 -6.43 -3.15
C LYS A 420 -25.29 -5.72 -1.81
N ALA A 421 -26.41 -5.52 -1.14
CA ALA A 421 -26.45 -5.31 0.29
C ALA A 421 -26.66 -6.67 0.97
N LYS A 422 -25.73 -7.09 1.84
CA LYS A 422 -25.75 -8.37 2.56
C LYS A 422 -25.73 -8.14 4.07
N PHE A 423 -26.86 -7.75 4.62
CA PHE A 423 -27.12 -7.63 6.05
C PHE A 423 -27.63 -8.97 6.61
N SER A 424 -26.86 -9.54 7.54
CA SER A 424 -27.19 -10.81 8.19
C SER A 424 -28.40 -10.71 9.12
N ALA A 425 -28.85 -11.86 9.60
CA ALA A 425 -29.88 -11.96 10.65
C ALA A 425 -29.59 -11.11 11.90
N ALA A 426 -28.32 -10.78 12.16
CA ALA A 426 -27.89 -10.01 13.32
C ALA A 426 -28.21 -8.51 13.23
N PHE A 427 -28.51 -7.95 12.06
CA PHE A 427 -28.95 -6.56 11.93
C PHE A 427 -30.44 -6.41 12.25
N SER A 428 -30.78 -5.37 13.01
CA SER A 428 -32.16 -4.95 13.22
C SER A 428 -32.73 -4.23 12.00
N ASP A 429 -34.06 -4.14 11.92
CA ASP A 429 -34.77 -3.43 10.85
C ASP A 429 -34.43 -1.93 10.88
N GLU A 430 -34.31 -1.36 12.08
CA GLU A 430 -33.92 0.03 12.33
C GLU A 430 -32.51 0.33 11.83
N ALA A 431 -31.54 -0.54 12.12
CA ALA A 431 -30.15 -0.36 11.71
C ALA A 431 -30.00 -0.36 10.19
N VAL A 432 -30.68 -1.28 9.51
CA VAL A 432 -30.64 -1.33 8.03
C VAL A 432 -31.39 -0.16 7.42
N SER A 433 -32.52 0.25 8.00
CA SER A 433 -33.28 1.42 7.55
C SER A 433 -32.47 2.72 7.71
N MET A 434 -31.73 2.87 8.82
CA MET A 434 -30.82 3.99 9.06
C MET A 434 -29.70 4.06 8.03
N ILE A 435 -29.01 2.93 7.79
CA ILE A 435 -27.92 2.86 6.79
C ILE A 435 -28.48 3.22 5.41
N ALA A 436 -29.65 2.69 5.05
CA ALA A 436 -30.29 2.98 3.77
C ALA A 436 -30.67 4.46 3.64
N ALA A 437 -31.19 5.07 4.71
CA ALA A 437 -31.57 6.48 4.73
C ALA A 437 -30.37 7.43 4.61
N MET A 438 -29.20 7.03 5.10
CA MET A 438 -27.95 7.79 4.98
C MET A 438 -27.18 7.51 3.67
N THR A 439 -27.54 6.46 2.91
CA THR A 439 -26.86 6.11 1.65
C THR A 439 -26.92 7.23 0.59
N PRO A 440 -28.05 7.95 0.40
CA PRO A 440 -28.08 9.11 -0.50
C PRO A 440 -27.08 10.21 -0.15
N GLU A 441 -26.75 10.39 1.14
CA GLU A 441 -25.71 11.33 1.56
C GLU A 441 -24.33 10.88 1.04
N LEU A 442 -24.03 9.58 1.09
CA LEU A 442 -22.79 8.99 0.56
C LEU A 442 -22.72 9.07 -0.97
N ASP A 443 -23.85 8.88 -1.66
CA ASP A 443 -23.93 9.02 -3.11
C ASP A 443 -23.67 10.47 -3.54
N ALA A 444 -24.25 11.44 -2.84
CA ALA A 444 -23.98 12.86 -3.08
C ALA A 444 -22.49 13.23 -2.84
N LEU A 445 -21.85 12.64 -1.83
CA LEU A 445 -20.41 12.78 -1.62
C LEU A 445 -19.62 12.14 -2.77
N ALA A 446 -19.99 10.94 -3.23
CA ALA A 446 -19.30 10.29 -4.34
C ALA A 446 -19.33 11.13 -5.62
N ASP A 447 -20.50 11.70 -5.92
CA ASP A 447 -20.69 12.61 -7.05
C ASP A 447 -19.84 13.88 -6.89
N ALA A 448 -19.84 14.49 -5.70
CA ALA A 448 -19.06 15.69 -5.40
C ALA A 448 -17.54 15.47 -5.57
N PHE A 449 -17.02 14.33 -5.11
CA PHE A 449 -15.60 13.97 -5.26
C PHE A 449 -15.27 13.32 -6.62
N ARG A 450 -16.26 13.18 -7.50
CA ARG A 450 -16.16 12.57 -8.83
C ARG A 450 -15.54 11.17 -8.79
N ILE A 451 -15.92 10.39 -7.79
CA ILE A 451 -15.54 8.97 -7.60
C ILE A 451 -16.77 8.08 -7.86
N PRO A 452 -16.62 6.78 -8.13
CA PRO A 452 -17.78 5.90 -8.26
C PRO A 452 -18.53 5.79 -6.94
N ARG A 453 -19.86 5.71 -6.99
CA ARG A 453 -20.70 5.43 -5.80
C ARG A 453 -20.39 4.04 -5.24
N LEU A 454 -20.71 3.80 -3.97
CA LEU A 454 -20.47 2.51 -3.34
C LEU A 454 -21.21 1.39 -4.09
N ARG A 455 -20.58 0.22 -4.22
CA ARG A 455 -21.14 -0.92 -4.98
C ARG A 455 -21.56 -2.10 -4.13
N ALA A 456 -21.31 -2.08 -2.82
CA ALA A 456 -21.75 -3.15 -1.92
C ALA A 456 -21.79 -2.73 -0.45
N PHE A 457 -22.69 -3.38 0.30
CA PHE A 457 -22.69 -3.38 1.77
C PHE A 457 -22.66 -4.82 2.28
N LYS A 458 -21.91 -5.07 3.36
CA LYS A 458 -21.74 -6.43 3.88
C LYS A 458 -21.66 -6.44 5.40
N THR A 459 -22.16 -7.52 5.99
CA THR A 459 -21.99 -7.75 7.44
C THR A 459 -20.54 -8.10 7.78
N SER A 460 -19.95 -7.33 8.69
CA SER A 460 -18.66 -7.62 9.30
C SER A 460 -18.81 -8.53 10.52
N THR A 461 -17.89 -9.48 10.67
CA THR A 461 -17.69 -10.26 11.90
C THR A 461 -16.42 -9.85 12.65
N ALA A 462 -15.72 -8.81 12.16
CA ALA A 462 -14.51 -8.29 12.78
C ALA A 462 -14.83 -7.53 14.08
N SER A 463 -13.80 -7.24 14.87
CA SER A 463 -13.93 -6.46 16.10
C SER A 463 -14.14 -4.96 15.87
N SER A 464 -13.83 -4.45 14.67
CA SER A 464 -14.00 -3.05 14.27
C SER A 464 -15.48 -2.68 14.06
N ILE A 465 -15.76 -1.37 14.09
CA ILE A 465 -17.11 -0.82 13.90
C ILE A 465 -17.54 -0.99 12.44
N ALA A 466 -16.67 -0.62 11.52
CA ALA A 466 -16.82 -0.83 10.09
C ALA A 466 -15.44 -1.02 9.44
N SER A 467 -15.43 -1.29 8.13
CA SER A 467 -14.24 -1.20 7.29
C SER A 467 -14.63 -1.01 5.84
N MET A 468 -13.75 -0.38 5.06
CA MET A 468 -14.01 -0.05 3.67
C MET A 468 -12.91 -0.51 2.70
N GLY A 469 -13.31 -1.07 1.56
CA GLY A 469 -12.41 -1.39 0.46
C GLY A 469 -13.16 -1.79 -0.81
N ASP A 470 -12.64 -1.43 -1.98
CA ASP A 470 -13.22 -1.84 -3.28
C ASP A 470 -14.67 -1.38 -3.50
N GLY A 471 -15.09 -0.21 -3.02
CA GLY A 471 -16.50 0.18 -3.07
C GLY A 471 -17.43 -0.65 -2.17
N LEU A 472 -16.90 -1.55 -1.32
CA LEU A 472 -17.64 -2.41 -0.41
C LEU A 472 -17.43 -1.96 1.03
N MET A 473 -18.52 -1.56 1.68
CA MET A 473 -18.53 -1.19 3.10
C MET A 473 -18.95 -2.38 3.97
N ASN A 474 -18.05 -2.82 4.85
CA ASN A 474 -18.35 -3.83 5.86
C ASN A 474 -18.81 -3.15 7.14
N ILE A 475 -19.97 -3.54 7.66
CA ILE A 475 -20.58 -2.91 8.84
C ILE A 475 -20.80 -3.96 9.92
N ASN A 476 -20.41 -3.66 11.15
CA ASN A 476 -20.62 -4.54 12.28
C ASN A 476 -22.01 -4.30 12.91
N PRO A 477 -22.89 -5.33 12.95
CA PRO A 477 -24.25 -5.20 13.47
C PRO A 477 -24.30 -4.81 14.94
N THR A 478 -23.32 -5.22 15.75
CA THR A 478 -23.32 -4.90 17.20
C THR A 478 -23.36 -3.39 17.42
N PHE A 479 -22.54 -2.63 16.68
CA PHE A 479 -22.46 -1.18 16.85
C PHE A 479 -23.64 -0.46 16.18
N PHE A 480 -23.98 -0.82 14.96
CA PHE A 480 -25.05 -0.13 14.22
C PHE A 480 -26.45 -0.42 14.76
N ASN A 481 -26.68 -1.58 15.38
CA ASN A 481 -27.91 -1.82 16.15
C ASN A 481 -27.97 -0.95 17.40
N ALA A 482 -26.84 -0.74 18.08
CA ALA A 482 -26.78 0.19 19.20
C ALA A 482 -27.02 1.63 18.74
N TYR A 483 -26.50 1.99 17.56
CA TYR A 483 -26.75 3.32 17.02
C TYR A 483 -28.21 3.54 16.59
N ALA A 484 -28.87 2.49 16.15
CA ALA A 484 -30.27 2.53 15.75
C ALA A 484 -31.26 2.32 16.91
N ALA A 485 -30.77 2.23 18.16
CA ALA A 485 -31.60 1.88 19.32
C ALA A 485 -32.74 2.87 19.60
N GLU A 486 -32.57 4.14 19.23
CA GLU A 486 -33.55 5.23 19.43
C GLU A 486 -34.41 5.50 18.18
N ILE A 487 -34.15 4.81 17.07
CA ILE A 487 -34.90 4.95 15.83
C ILE A 487 -36.25 4.23 15.95
N GLY A 488 -37.32 4.87 15.47
CA GLY A 488 -38.67 4.30 15.54
C GLY A 488 -39.31 4.34 16.94
N GLY A 489 -38.81 5.18 17.85
CA GLY A 489 -39.45 5.47 19.15
C GLY A 489 -39.17 4.45 20.27
N ARG A 490 -38.14 3.61 20.14
CA ARG A 490 -37.70 2.68 21.19
C ARG A 490 -36.79 3.40 22.20
N SER A 491 -36.95 3.11 23.49
CA SER A 491 -36.10 3.68 24.54
C SER A 491 -34.76 2.94 24.61
N SER A 492 -33.66 3.66 24.42
CA SER A 492 -32.28 3.15 24.56
C SER A 492 -31.99 2.57 25.96
N ALA A 493 -32.62 3.13 27.00
CA ALA A 493 -32.50 2.64 28.37
C ALA A 493 -33.09 1.22 28.54
N ALA A 494 -34.27 0.97 27.96
CA ALA A 494 -34.94 -0.33 28.04
C ALA A 494 -34.15 -1.44 27.31
N LEU A 495 -33.52 -1.10 26.18
CA LEU A 495 -32.66 -2.03 25.43
C LEU A 495 -31.36 -2.34 26.18
N ALA A 496 -30.75 -1.35 26.82
CA ALA A 496 -29.55 -1.53 27.65
C ALA A 496 -29.85 -2.39 28.90
N GLU A 497 -30.99 -2.19 29.55
CA GLU A 497 -31.45 -2.98 30.69
C GLU A 497 -31.72 -4.43 30.29
N ALA A 498 -32.41 -4.67 29.16
CA ALA A 498 -32.66 -6.02 28.65
C ALA A 498 -31.36 -6.76 28.30
N ALA A 499 -30.37 -6.07 27.72
CA ALA A 499 -29.06 -6.64 27.43
C ALA A 499 -28.28 -6.99 28.71
N ALA A 500 -28.31 -6.12 29.73
CA ALA A 500 -27.68 -6.36 31.02
C ALA A 500 -28.33 -7.56 31.74
N LYS A 501 -29.65 -7.67 31.71
CA LYS A 501 -30.40 -8.80 32.26
C LYS A 501 -30.03 -10.13 31.60
N ASN A 502 -29.97 -10.18 30.27
CA ASN A 502 -29.57 -11.39 29.54
C ASN A 502 -28.12 -11.81 29.86
N ILE A 503 -27.20 -10.85 30.01
CA ILE A 503 -25.83 -11.13 30.45
C ILE A 503 -25.82 -11.75 31.85
N ALA A 504 -26.60 -11.21 32.79
CA ALA A 504 -26.71 -11.75 34.14
C ALA A 504 -27.26 -13.20 34.13
N GLU A 505 -28.36 -13.43 33.42
CA GLU A 505 -28.98 -14.76 33.28
C GLU A 505 -28.03 -15.80 32.68
N MET A 506 -27.27 -15.43 31.64
CA MET A 506 -26.23 -16.31 31.09
C MET A 506 -25.11 -16.59 32.10
N GLY A 507 -24.71 -15.60 32.89
CA GLY A 507 -23.71 -15.74 33.95
C GLY A 507 -24.17 -16.74 35.03
N ASP A 508 -25.41 -16.63 35.47
CA ASP A 508 -26.01 -17.53 36.46
C ASP A 508 -26.06 -18.98 35.96
N ARG A 509 -26.44 -19.17 34.68
CA ARG A 509 -26.47 -20.49 34.05
C ARG A 509 -25.07 -21.10 33.86
N ILE A 510 -24.05 -20.29 33.56
CA ILE A 510 -22.64 -20.74 33.51
C ILE A 510 -22.20 -21.22 34.89
N ALA A 511 -22.52 -20.48 35.95
CA ALA A 511 -22.21 -20.87 37.32
C ALA A 511 -22.92 -22.19 37.72
N GLU A 512 -24.18 -22.37 37.31
CA GLU A 512 -24.92 -23.62 37.51
C GLU A 512 -24.25 -24.81 36.81
N LEU A 513 -23.90 -24.67 35.52
CA LEU A 513 -23.22 -25.70 34.74
C LEU A 513 -21.85 -26.05 35.35
N GLY A 514 -21.09 -25.04 35.81
CA GLY A 514 -19.82 -25.24 36.50
C GLY A 514 -19.96 -26.07 37.77
N ARG A 515 -21.00 -25.83 38.59
CA ARG A 515 -21.30 -26.64 39.78
C ARG A 515 -21.59 -28.09 39.41
N LYS A 516 -22.44 -28.34 38.41
CA LYS A 516 -22.77 -29.70 37.93
C LYS A 516 -21.52 -30.44 37.41
N LEU A 517 -20.65 -29.75 36.68
CA LEU A 517 -19.41 -30.31 36.18
C LEU A 517 -18.46 -30.73 37.31
N ASN A 518 -18.36 -29.92 38.37
CA ASN A 518 -17.52 -30.24 39.52
C ASN A 518 -18.02 -31.48 40.26
N VAL A 519 -19.34 -31.63 40.45
CA VAL A 519 -19.93 -32.84 41.04
C VAL A 519 -19.54 -34.09 40.23
N LEU A 520 -19.69 -34.06 38.91
CA LEU A 520 -19.33 -35.19 38.04
C LEU A 520 -17.82 -35.47 38.00
N LYS A 521 -16.98 -34.45 38.16
CA LYS A 521 -15.52 -34.62 38.24
C LYS A 521 -15.11 -35.32 39.52
N GLU A 522 -15.71 -34.97 40.65
CA GLU A 522 -15.46 -35.64 41.92
C GLU A 522 -16.01 -37.08 41.88
N GLU A 523 -17.19 -37.30 41.32
CA GLU A 523 -17.73 -38.65 41.09
C GLU A 523 -16.76 -39.50 40.25
N TYR A 524 -16.31 -38.98 39.10
CA TYR A 524 -15.33 -39.65 38.25
C TYR A 524 -14.01 -39.98 38.97
N ARG A 525 -13.58 -39.12 39.91
CA ARG A 525 -12.35 -39.33 40.69
C ARG A 525 -12.46 -40.54 41.62
N THR A 526 -13.67 -40.84 42.09
CA THR A 526 -13.95 -41.93 43.04
C THR A 526 -14.23 -43.27 42.39
N LEU A 527 -14.48 -43.32 41.07
CA LEU A 527 -14.83 -44.54 40.36
C LEU A 527 -13.58 -45.39 39.98
N PRO A 528 -13.72 -46.74 39.95
CA PRO A 528 -12.65 -47.65 39.55
C PRO A 528 -12.36 -47.54 38.04
N LYS A 529 -11.08 -47.29 37.69
CA LYS A 529 -10.64 -46.98 36.32
C LYS A 529 -10.24 -48.21 35.50
N ASP A 530 -10.55 -49.40 36.00
CA ASP A 530 -10.26 -50.69 35.37
C ASP A 530 -11.28 -51.10 34.30
N GLY A 531 -12.30 -50.25 34.07
CA GLY A 531 -13.34 -50.48 33.07
C GLY A 531 -14.45 -51.44 33.52
N SER A 532 -14.45 -51.86 34.79
CA SER A 532 -15.45 -52.77 35.36
C SER A 532 -16.80 -52.10 35.67
N ASP A 533 -16.82 -50.79 35.87
CA ASP A 533 -18.01 -50.01 36.21
C ASP A 533 -18.55 -49.21 35.01
N PRO A 534 -19.74 -49.56 34.48
CA PRO A 534 -20.41 -48.80 33.41
C PRO A 534 -20.62 -47.31 33.73
N ARG A 535 -20.66 -46.93 35.01
CA ARG A 535 -20.83 -45.55 35.46
C ARG A 535 -19.68 -44.66 35.03
N VAL A 536 -18.46 -45.19 34.86
CA VAL A 536 -17.29 -44.43 34.38
C VAL A 536 -17.56 -43.83 33.00
N PHE A 537 -18.11 -44.62 32.08
CA PHE A 537 -18.41 -44.16 30.72
C PHE A 537 -19.60 -43.19 30.71
N ALA A 538 -20.63 -43.45 31.51
CA ALA A 538 -21.79 -42.56 31.66
C ALA A 538 -21.38 -41.17 32.18
N VAL A 539 -20.55 -41.11 33.23
CA VAL A 539 -20.05 -39.84 33.80
C VAL A 539 -19.19 -39.08 32.79
N ILE A 540 -18.35 -39.77 32.01
CA ILE A 540 -17.56 -39.14 30.93
C ILE A 540 -18.49 -38.51 29.88
N ASP A 541 -19.55 -39.20 29.47
CA ASP A 541 -20.46 -38.70 28.44
C ASP A 541 -21.34 -37.55 28.96
N GLU A 542 -21.82 -37.62 30.20
CA GLU A 542 -22.50 -36.52 30.89
C GLU A 542 -21.59 -35.28 31.00
N GLN A 543 -20.31 -35.47 31.37
CA GLN A 543 -19.32 -34.39 31.39
C GLN A 543 -19.11 -33.77 30.01
N LYS A 544 -18.99 -34.57 28.94
CA LYS A 544 -18.81 -34.05 27.57
C LYS A 544 -19.99 -33.16 27.15
N VAL A 545 -21.23 -33.57 27.45
CA VAL A 545 -22.43 -32.79 27.14
C VAL A 545 -22.41 -31.45 27.89
N LEU A 546 -22.16 -31.48 29.19
CA LEU A 546 -22.11 -30.26 30.01
C LEU A 546 -20.94 -29.34 29.64
N ILE A 547 -19.76 -29.87 29.32
CA ILE A 547 -18.60 -29.09 28.82
C ILE A 547 -18.97 -28.38 27.52
N LYS A 548 -19.66 -29.07 26.61
CA LYS A 548 -20.09 -28.49 25.33
C LYS A 548 -21.08 -27.33 25.55
N GLU A 549 -22.07 -27.51 26.43
CA GLU A 549 -23.04 -26.45 26.79
C GLU A 549 -22.34 -25.28 27.50
N TYR A 550 -21.50 -25.57 28.49
CA TYR A 550 -20.72 -24.59 29.25
C TYR A 550 -19.84 -23.74 28.33
N ASN A 551 -19.08 -24.37 27.43
CA ASN A 551 -18.19 -23.66 26.51
C ASN A 551 -18.98 -22.81 25.50
N ALA A 552 -20.09 -23.33 24.98
CA ALA A 552 -20.95 -22.60 24.06
C ALA A 552 -21.57 -21.36 24.73
N LEU A 553 -22.08 -21.51 25.96
CA LEU A 553 -22.69 -20.43 26.72
C LEU A 553 -21.65 -19.42 27.21
N SER A 554 -20.49 -19.88 27.68
CA SER A 554 -19.37 -19.01 28.09
C SER A 554 -18.87 -18.14 26.94
N LYS A 555 -18.79 -18.70 25.73
CA LYS A 555 -18.45 -17.93 24.52
C LYS A 555 -19.50 -16.86 24.20
N LYS A 556 -20.79 -17.16 24.35
CA LYS A 556 -21.89 -16.20 24.16
C LYS A 556 -21.88 -15.10 25.22
N HIS A 557 -21.75 -15.45 26.50
CA HIS A 557 -21.69 -14.50 27.62
C HIS A 557 -20.48 -13.56 27.51
N TYR A 558 -19.30 -14.10 27.18
CA TYR A 558 -18.10 -13.30 26.96
C TYR A 558 -18.30 -12.29 25.82
N LYS A 559 -18.84 -12.74 24.68
CA LYS A 559 -19.14 -11.86 23.55
C LYS A 559 -20.15 -10.78 23.93
N ALA A 560 -21.23 -11.13 24.62
CA ALA A 560 -22.26 -10.17 25.05
C ALA A 560 -21.70 -9.10 25.99
N ARG A 561 -20.82 -9.45 26.94
CA ARG A 561 -20.12 -8.47 27.79
C ARG A 561 -19.16 -7.58 27.01
N GLN A 562 -18.42 -8.15 26.05
CA GLN A 562 -17.55 -7.34 25.19
C GLN A 562 -18.37 -6.33 24.38
N ASP A 563 -19.49 -6.78 23.81
CA ASP A 563 -20.40 -5.96 23.02
C ASP A 563 -21.01 -4.84 23.89
N GLN A 564 -21.48 -5.15 25.10
CA GLN A 564 -21.98 -4.15 26.07
C GLN A 564 -20.92 -3.10 26.44
N ARG A 565 -19.66 -3.51 26.64
CA ARG A 565 -18.56 -2.57 26.93
C ARG A 565 -18.25 -1.67 25.74
N LYS A 566 -18.40 -2.18 24.51
CA LYS A 566 -18.12 -1.45 23.27
C LYS A 566 -19.20 -0.44 22.92
N THR A 567 -20.45 -0.68 23.32
CA THR A 567 -21.61 0.17 23.01
C THR A 567 -22.04 1.05 24.18
N ALA A 568 -21.30 1.03 25.30
CA ALA A 568 -21.59 1.90 26.44
C ALA A 568 -21.55 3.38 26.03
N LYS A 569 -22.63 4.11 26.34
CA LYS A 569 -22.76 5.55 26.02
C LYS A 569 -21.63 6.32 26.72
N ARG A 570 -20.75 6.94 25.91
CA ARG A 570 -19.67 7.80 26.40
C ARG A 570 -20.17 9.23 26.52
N SER A 571 -19.60 10.00 27.44
CA SER A 571 -19.82 11.45 27.51
C SER A 571 -19.29 12.11 26.24
N VAL A 572 -20.07 13.04 25.68
CA VAL A 572 -19.67 13.83 24.50
C VAL A 572 -18.39 14.60 24.82
N SER A 573 -17.38 14.45 23.99
CA SER A 573 -16.09 15.12 24.14
C SER A 573 -16.21 16.61 23.78
N THR A 574 -15.70 17.47 24.67
CA THR A 574 -15.57 18.91 24.41
C THR A 574 -14.15 19.32 24.01
N TRP A 575 -13.24 18.35 23.85
CA TRP A 575 -11.83 18.57 23.53
C TRP A 575 -11.65 19.35 22.22
N LYS A 576 -10.71 20.28 22.19
CA LYS A 576 -10.32 21.04 21.00
C LYS A 576 -8.80 21.04 20.83
N PRO A 577 -8.29 21.26 19.60
CA PRO A 577 -6.85 21.39 19.39
C PRO A 577 -6.25 22.51 20.23
N GLY A 578 -5.25 22.18 21.06
CA GLY A 578 -4.66 23.08 22.07
C GLY A 578 -4.99 22.68 23.51
N ASP A 579 -6.04 21.88 23.72
CA ASP A 579 -6.38 21.32 25.03
C ASP A 579 -5.41 20.20 25.44
N ASN A 580 -5.46 19.81 26.72
CA ASN A 580 -4.65 18.73 27.27
C ASN A 580 -4.75 17.45 26.40
N PRO A 581 -3.62 16.95 25.83
CA PRO A 581 -3.61 15.76 24.98
C PRO A 581 -4.12 14.48 25.66
N GLN A 582 -4.09 14.39 26.99
CA GLN A 582 -4.59 13.22 27.72
C GLN A 582 -6.11 13.10 27.66
N ALA A 583 -6.82 14.23 27.62
CA ALA A 583 -8.28 14.31 27.52
C ALA A 583 -8.80 14.10 26.09
N ARG A 584 -7.90 13.93 25.11
CA ARG A 584 -8.26 13.73 23.70
C ARG A 584 -9.04 12.41 23.53
N PRO A 585 -10.18 12.43 22.81
CA PRO A 585 -10.96 11.22 22.55
C PRO A 585 -10.19 10.25 21.64
N PHE A 586 -10.61 8.99 21.66
CA PHE A 586 -9.98 7.99 20.80
C PHE A 586 -10.42 8.16 19.35
N ASN A 587 -11.69 8.50 19.09
CA ASN A 587 -12.29 8.61 17.76
C ASN A 587 -13.05 9.94 17.59
N SER A 588 -13.26 10.36 16.35
CA SER A 588 -14.12 11.48 15.96
C SER A 588 -15.59 11.30 16.40
N VAL A 589 -16.05 10.06 16.52
CA VAL A 589 -17.43 9.72 16.92
C VAL A 589 -17.78 10.24 18.32
N ASP A 590 -16.80 10.34 19.21
CA ASP A 590 -17.00 10.78 20.60
C ASP A 590 -17.41 12.28 20.70
N TYR A 591 -17.43 13.04 19.59
CA TYR A 591 -17.85 14.45 19.54
C TYR A 591 -19.35 14.67 19.29
N TYR A 592 -20.12 13.61 19.03
CA TYR A 592 -21.53 13.72 18.66
C TYR A 592 -22.44 13.15 19.74
N GLU A 593 -23.46 13.92 20.10
CA GLU A 593 -24.46 13.52 21.10
C GLU A 593 -25.56 12.64 20.49
N ASP A 594 -26.07 13.03 19.32
CA ASP A 594 -27.09 12.28 18.59
C ASP A 594 -26.48 10.97 18.06
N ILE A 595 -27.18 9.88 18.33
CA ILE A 595 -26.71 8.54 18.01
C ILE A 595 -26.70 8.29 16.48
N ALA A 596 -27.62 8.91 15.73
CA ALA A 596 -27.58 8.86 14.28
C ALA A 596 -26.39 9.66 13.72
N ASP A 597 -25.99 10.75 14.37
CA ASP A 597 -24.77 11.49 14.00
C ASP A 597 -23.51 10.68 14.29
N GLN A 598 -23.50 9.87 15.35
CA GLN A 598 -22.42 8.91 15.60
C GLN A 598 -22.32 7.86 14.49
N ALA A 599 -23.46 7.30 14.05
CA ALA A 599 -23.49 6.37 12.90
C ALA A 599 -23.02 7.04 11.62
N ARG A 600 -23.50 8.26 11.34
CA ARG A 600 -23.12 9.06 10.18
C ARG A 600 -21.63 9.37 10.16
N ALA A 601 -21.05 9.77 11.30
CA ALA A 601 -19.62 10.02 11.42
C ALA A 601 -18.79 8.78 11.07
N VAL A 602 -19.23 7.58 11.48
CA VAL A 602 -18.60 6.31 11.07
C VAL A 602 -18.75 6.07 9.58
N LEU A 603 -19.94 6.25 9.01
CA LEU A 603 -20.17 6.06 7.57
C LEU A 603 -19.33 7.02 6.73
N TYR A 604 -19.21 8.28 7.13
CA TYR A 604 -18.37 9.28 6.46
C TYR A 604 -16.88 8.99 6.62
N HIS A 605 -16.45 8.48 7.77
CA HIS A 605 -15.07 8.03 7.98
C HIS A 605 -14.73 6.90 7.01
N GLU A 606 -15.55 5.85 6.95
CA GLU A 606 -15.33 4.73 6.05
C GLU A 606 -15.42 5.17 4.58
N PHE A 607 -16.35 6.07 4.26
CA PHE A 607 -16.46 6.66 2.93
C PHE A 607 -15.22 7.48 2.54
N ALA A 608 -14.57 8.16 3.49
CA ALA A 608 -13.30 8.85 3.22
C ALA A 608 -12.21 7.88 2.74
N HIS A 609 -12.24 6.62 3.20
CA HIS A 609 -11.37 5.60 2.64
C HIS A 609 -11.68 5.32 1.18
N HIS A 610 -12.95 5.26 0.81
CA HIS A 610 -13.35 5.14 -0.59
C HIS A 610 -12.87 6.33 -1.44
N VAL A 611 -12.94 7.56 -0.91
CA VAL A 611 -12.43 8.77 -1.57
C VAL A 611 -10.95 8.64 -1.91
N HIS A 612 -10.10 8.35 -0.91
CA HIS A 612 -8.66 8.27 -1.16
C HIS A 612 -8.27 7.04 -1.99
N GLN A 613 -9.05 5.97 -1.93
CA GLN A 613 -8.85 4.76 -2.75
C GLN A 613 -9.21 4.96 -4.23
N MET A 614 -10.18 5.81 -4.54
CA MET A 614 -10.73 5.93 -5.90
C MET A 614 -10.38 7.24 -6.62
N ARG A 615 -10.08 8.31 -5.88
CA ARG A 615 -9.81 9.61 -6.49
C ARG A 615 -8.58 9.54 -7.39
N SER A 616 -8.79 9.87 -8.68
CA SER A 616 -7.77 9.83 -9.73
C SER A 616 -7.07 8.46 -9.84
N LYS A 617 -7.76 7.37 -9.47
CA LYS A 617 -7.25 6.01 -9.62
C LYS A 617 -7.10 5.69 -11.11
N ALA A 618 -5.87 5.43 -11.54
CA ALA A 618 -5.53 5.16 -12.94
C ALA A 618 -5.86 3.71 -13.37
N GLY A 619 -6.16 2.84 -12.41
CA GLY A 619 -6.44 1.43 -12.64
C GLY A 619 -6.13 0.58 -11.42
N PRO A 620 -6.02 -0.75 -11.59
CA PRO A 620 -5.88 -1.66 -10.45
C PRO A 620 -4.58 -1.46 -9.68
N ARG A 621 -4.59 -1.55 -8.34
CA ARG A 621 -3.39 -1.37 -7.51
C ARG A 621 -2.22 -2.27 -7.91
N ARG A 622 -2.52 -3.52 -8.26
CA ARG A 622 -1.53 -4.51 -8.70
C ARG A 622 -0.76 -4.10 -9.96
N THR A 623 -1.34 -3.24 -10.80
CA THR A 623 -0.73 -2.80 -12.07
C THR A 623 -0.24 -1.36 -12.01
N HIS A 624 -0.94 -0.47 -11.28
CA HIS A 624 -0.68 0.98 -11.29
C HIS A 624 -0.19 1.53 -9.94
N GLY A 625 -0.02 0.67 -8.92
CA GLY A 625 0.37 1.06 -7.57
C GLY A 625 -0.75 1.75 -6.81
N ASP A 626 -0.41 2.37 -5.68
CA ASP A 626 -1.40 3.06 -4.85
C ASP A 626 -2.01 4.27 -5.58
N PRO A 627 -3.27 4.65 -5.28
CA PRO A 627 -3.87 5.88 -5.80
C PRO A 627 -3.02 7.14 -5.54
N PRO A 628 -3.05 8.14 -6.43
CA PRO A 628 -2.31 9.39 -6.23
C PRO A 628 -2.63 10.10 -4.92
N LEU A 629 -3.90 10.11 -4.51
CA LEU A 629 -4.32 10.75 -3.27
C LEU A 629 -3.71 10.04 -2.04
N GLU A 630 -3.66 8.71 -2.01
CA GLU A 630 -2.99 7.97 -0.95
C GLU A 630 -1.51 8.32 -0.81
N ARG A 631 -0.77 8.38 -1.93
CA ARG A 631 0.65 8.78 -1.91
C ARG A 631 0.83 10.20 -1.37
N ARG A 632 -0.06 11.12 -1.77
CA ARG A 632 -0.04 12.50 -1.29
C ARG A 632 -0.31 12.57 0.21
N LEU A 633 -1.29 11.83 0.73
CA LEU A 633 -1.60 11.77 2.15
C LEU A 633 -0.40 11.28 2.99
N VAL A 634 0.33 10.27 2.50
CA VAL A 634 1.54 9.76 3.16
C VAL A 634 2.61 10.85 3.27
N VAL A 635 2.76 11.70 2.26
CA VAL A 635 3.70 12.83 2.30
C VAL A 635 3.19 13.92 3.25
N MET A 636 1.93 14.33 3.12
CA MET A 636 1.32 15.39 3.92
C MET A 636 1.34 15.08 5.43
N LYS A 637 1.09 13.82 5.83
CA LYS A 637 1.10 13.46 7.24
C LYS A 637 2.48 13.63 7.90
N ARG A 638 3.58 13.58 7.14
CA ARG A 638 4.94 13.77 7.69
C ARG A 638 5.15 15.18 8.24
N SER A 639 4.44 16.16 7.71
CA SER A 639 4.48 17.56 8.15
C SER A 639 3.26 17.95 8.98
N ALA A 640 2.36 17.03 9.29
CA ALA A 640 1.17 17.32 10.06
C ALA A 640 1.50 17.48 11.54
N ASP A 641 0.86 18.45 12.19
CA ASP A 641 1.04 18.70 13.62
C ASP A 641 0.26 17.66 14.44
N MET A 642 0.98 16.67 15.00
CA MET A 642 0.37 15.59 15.78
C MET A 642 -0.29 16.09 17.09
N SER A 643 0.09 17.27 17.58
CA SER A 643 -0.51 17.88 18.76
C SER A 643 -1.91 18.44 18.49
N ARG A 644 -2.21 18.76 17.22
CA ARG A 644 -3.47 19.37 16.78
C ARG A 644 -4.53 18.36 16.32
N GLN A 645 -4.23 17.07 16.29
CA GLN A 645 -5.12 16.06 15.72
C GLN A 645 -6.35 15.80 16.58
N LEU A 646 -7.53 15.76 15.94
CA LEU A 646 -8.85 15.68 16.59
C LEU A 646 -9.07 14.42 17.43
N SER A 647 -8.35 13.33 17.15
CA SER A 647 -8.50 12.06 17.87
C SER A 647 -7.17 11.32 17.96
N LYS A 648 -7.08 10.34 18.86
CA LYS A 648 -5.92 9.44 18.92
C LYS A 648 -5.84 8.56 17.67
N TYR A 649 -6.98 8.15 17.14
CA TYR A 649 -7.07 7.33 15.94
C TYR A 649 -6.55 8.05 14.68
N ALA A 650 -6.77 9.37 14.56
CA ALA A 650 -6.21 10.18 13.48
C ALA A 650 -4.66 10.22 13.47
N MET A 651 -4.00 9.80 14.55
CA MET A 651 -2.54 9.75 14.64
C MET A 651 -1.93 8.46 14.08
N GLU A 652 -2.73 7.38 13.95
CA GLU A 652 -2.24 6.03 13.63
C GLU A 652 -1.50 5.95 12.28
N ASN A 653 -2.12 6.43 11.21
CA ASN A 653 -1.50 6.47 9.88
C ASN A 653 -2.12 7.56 8.98
N ALA A 654 -1.59 7.72 7.76
CA ALA A 654 -2.00 8.76 6.82
C ALA A 654 -3.46 8.68 6.36
N TYR A 655 -4.00 7.46 6.30
CA TYR A 655 -5.35 7.20 5.82
C TYR A 655 -6.38 7.41 6.93
N GLU A 656 -6.08 6.98 8.16
CA GLU A 656 -6.92 7.27 9.34
C GLU A 656 -6.90 8.77 9.67
N TRP A 657 -5.75 9.41 9.49
CA TRP A 657 -5.62 10.85 9.60
C TRP A 657 -6.57 11.60 8.67
N PHE A 658 -6.57 11.23 7.39
CA PHE A 658 -7.50 11.80 6.42
C PHE A 658 -8.95 11.45 6.76
N ALA A 659 -9.26 10.19 7.08
CA ALA A 659 -10.63 9.73 7.28
C ALA A 659 -11.32 10.36 8.50
N GLU A 660 -10.60 10.48 9.62
CA GLU A 660 -11.12 11.16 10.81
C GLU A 660 -11.39 12.64 10.55
N ASN A 661 -10.44 13.33 9.89
CA ASN A 661 -10.57 14.75 9.55
C ASN A 661 -11.67 14.99 8.50
N PHE A 662 -11.78 14.13 7.50
CA PHE A 662 -12.82 14.17 6.47
C PHE A 662 -14.21 14.00 7.08
N SER A 663 -14.37 13.00 7.97
CA SER A 663 -15.63 12.78 8.67
C SER A 663 -16.04 14.03 9.46
N ALA A 664 -15.15 14.57 10.29
CA ALA A 664 -15.41 15.78 11.06
C ALA A 664 -15.73 17.01 10.17
N TYR A 665 -15.04 17.16 9.05
CA TYR A 665 -15.31 18.22 8.08
C TYR A 665 -16.73 18.10 7.50
N MET A 666 -17.11 16.91 7.02
CA MET A 666 -18.43 16.68 6.43
C MET A 666 -19.57 16.80 7.45
N MET A 667 -19.30 16.45 8.71
CA MET A 667 -20.21 16.59 9.84
C MET A 667 -20.36 18.02 10.37
N GLY A 668 -19.72 19.04 9.78
CA GLY A 668 -19.86 20.41 10.27
C GLY A 668 -18.77 20.92 11.20
N ARG A 669 -17.90 20.03 11.71
CA ARG A 669 -16.94 20.32 12.78
C ARG A 669 -15.59 20.79 12.28
N THR A 670 -15.58 21.78 11.38
CA THR A 670 -14.34 22.35 10.82
C THR A 670 -13.42 22.96 11.87
N ASP A 671 -13.95 23.31 13.03
CA ASP A 671 -13.19 23.79 14.20
C ASP A 671 -12.16 22.76 14.70
N LEU A 672 -12.41 21.47 14.50
CA LEU A 672 -11.54 20.37 14.94
C LEU A 672 -10.54 19.92 13.85
N VAL A 673 -10.78 20.28 12.59
CA VAL A 673 -10.09 19.69 11.44
C VAL A 673 -8.70 20.31 11.28
N ASP A 674 -7.76 19.48 10.85
CA ASP A 674 -6.42 19.92 10.44
C ASP A 674 -6.54 20.84 9.20
N PRO A 675 -6.03 22.08 9.25
CA PRO A 675 -6.10 23.02 8.13
C PRO A 675 -5.56 22.47 6.81
N ALA A 676 -4.53 21.61 6.87
CA ALA A 676 -3.99 20.97 5.67
C ALA A 676 -5.00 20.00 5.02
N ILE A 677 -5.83 19.34 5.84
CA ILE A 677 -6.90 18.48 5.32
C ILE A 677 -8.08 19.31 4.83
N ILE A 678 -8.43 20.42 5.48
CA ILE A 678 -9.45 21.35 4.97
C ILE A 678 -9.05 21.80 3.56
N ALA A 679 -7.84 22.34 3.39
CA ALA A 679 -7.35 22.80 2.10
C ALA A 679 -7.37 21.69 1.03
N LEU A 680 -6.99 20.46 1.41
CA LEU A 680 -7.06 19.31 0.52
C LEU A 680 -8.49 18.95 0.13
N ILE A 681 -9.44 18.97 1.06
CA ILE A 681 -10.85 18.64 0.79
C ILE A 681 -11.45 19.67 -0.19
N GLU A 682 -11.24 20.96 0.06
CA GLU A 682 -11.71 22.02 -0.84
C GLU A 682 -11.10 21.87 -2.25
N GLU A 683 -9.78 21.64 -2.32
CA GLU A 683 -9.11 21.37 -3.61
C GLU A 683 -9.73 20.17 -4.35
N LEU A 684 -10.06 19.10 -3.62
CA LEU A 684 -10.65 17.90 -4.20
C LEU A 684 -12.09 18.11 -4.69
N LEU A 685 -12.83 19.04 -4.08
CA LEU A 685 -14.19 19.42 -4.46
C LEU A 685 -14.21 20.36 -5.68
N ASP A 686 -13.22 21.24 -5.79
CA ASP A 686 -13.06 22.17 -6.92
C ASP A 686 -12.51 21.45 -8.19
N ALA A 687 -11.72 20.39 -8.01
CA ALA A 687 -11.00 19.68 -9.08
C ALA A 687 -11.85 18.73 -9.93
#